data_AF-A0A958N643-F1
#
_entry.id   AF-A0A958N643-F1
#
_cell.length_a   1.000
_cell.length_b   1.000
_cell.length_c   1.000
_cell.angle_alpha   90.00
_cell.angle_beta   90.00
_cell.angle_gamma   90.00
#
_symmetry.space_group_name_H-M   'P 1'
#
loop_
_entity.id
_entity.type
_entity.pdbx_description
1 polymer ?
#
loop_
_entity_poly.entity_id
_entity_poly.type
_entity_poly.pdbx_seq_one_letter_code
_entity_poly.pdbx_strand_id
1 'polypeptide(L)'
;MMHLRQSHTYVILLISIMFGLLFFQNCGEGFSTGADLEKLNSEINPIDPTNSNGPNTTEPTNELTKTERSFANFQSCLSNAAINLNNVVGCLEKNEVELDGLTQFDVDTCVSNVGTNLLDIAFCLAKNGKALYGYRQLTQWDVDNCNSKVGVNTLATCLKKNGILPFSLSQATISNCEKNVGLENIEKCLRKNGYLRKNIGITQFDVNICRNVYGESDMNIKDCLMHKELWPETLTDVGFSECRSAKGLDDIVWCMRKTLKLGPRVVLQNHIDRCREAAGQTGIANCLHKNYFVEPLPTDIAPENTGTITQAIINNCITAVGTNNIIKCLRSNGHLPRVFSKYHIMACSELVGENNVSECLGNNGLLQYATSTNVAAEPIFSQLDFNSCKEVVGTADNVIKCVRKKAILPKVVMKGDILDCKTYVGENNIFSCLKDNGYLTNGHDSDSANDDFTQANINTCITNVGVENVAKCLRVGSLASNVMLDQHLKSCWLHTKSTTSLLACMNTANNINVPANITQAMLDSCQTAVGLPNIVKCLAAREHISPIPDADLLVSCNEHYSIDAMEVCLNNHNRLPPLLDQEKIVSCFNAKGGVVADMPSCFQARGYISPTFWGTDGVGGLAGTNGLFTNNCSNCHNSVAITGGNGARFSLDNYEETKLRIDTTNWSANNSLLQKRMESNQRNNDND
;
A
#
# COMPACT_ATOMS: atom_id res chain seq x y z
N MET A 1 -22.11 -17.00 79.05
CA MET A 1 -21.05 -16.21 78.36
C MET A 1 -20.86 -16.70 76.93
N MET A 2 -21.88 -16.51 76.07
CA MET A 2 -21.84 -16.99 74.69
C MET A 2 -22.74 -16.08 73.82
N HIS A 3 -22.48 -14.76 73.86
CA HIS A 3 -23.15 -13.82 72.96
C HIS A 3 -22.31 -12.59 72.54
N LEU A 4 -21.01 -12.53 72.89
CA LEU A 4 -20.17 -11.37 72.56
C LEU A 4 -19.25 -11.53 71.34
N ARG A 5 -19.16 -12.70 70.69
CA ARG A 5 -18.22 -12.92 69.57
C ARG A 5 -18.78 -12.67 68.18
N GLN A 6 -20.09 -12.45 68.02
CA GLN A 6 -20.69 -12.23 66.71
C GLN A 6 -20.71 -10.75 66.29
N SER A 7 -20.47 -9.80 67.21
CA SER A 7 -20.53 -8.36 66.91
C SER A 7 -19.25 -7.82 66.23
N HIS A 8 -18.08 -8.39 66.53
CA HIS A 8 -16.81 -7.85 65.99
C HIS A 8 -16.55 -8.19 64.52
N THR A 9 -17.08 -9.30 64.00
CA THR A 9 -16.92 -9.65 62.58
C THR A 9 -17.73 -8.73 61.66
N TYR A 10 -18.91 -8.28 62.11
CA TYR A 10 -19.73 -7.33 61.33
C TYR A 10 -19.17 -5.91 61.34
N VAL A 11 -18.53 -5.48 62.44
CA VAL A 11 -17.89 -4.16 62.51
C VAL A 11 -16.63 -4.11 61.65
N ILE A 12 -15.83 -5.18 61.59
CA ILE A 12 -14.66 -5.25 60.68
C ILE A 12 -15.11 -5.34 59.22
N LEU A 13 -16.22 -6.03 58.90
CA LEU A 13 -16.77 -6.07 57.54
C LEU A 13 -17.31 -4.68 57.11
N LEU A 14 -17.99 -3.95 58.00
CA LEU A 14 -18.50 -2.60 57.74
C LEU A 14 -17.38 -1.56 57.61
N ILE A 15 -16.30 -1.69 58.38
CA ILE A 15 -15.11 -0.82 58.26
C ILE A 15 -14.37 -1.12 56.95
N SER A 16 -14.27 -2.39 56.52
CA SER A 16 -13.66 -2.75 55.23
C SER A 16 -14.52 -2.32 54.03
N ILE A 17 -15.85 -2.31 54.15
CA ILE A 17 -16.75 -1.78 53.11
C ILE A 17 -16.68 -0.24 53.06
N MET A 18 -16.54 0.43 54.20
CA MET A 18 -16.29 1.89 54.25
C MET A 18 -14.90 2.28 53.71
N PHE A 19 -13.88 1.45 53.93
CA PHE A 19 -12.57 1.65 53.30
C PHE A 19 -12.58 1.33 51.79
N GLY A 20 -13.41 0.40 51.32
CA GLY A 20 -13.65 0.17 49.89
C GLY A 20 -14.38 1.33 49.18
N LEU A 21 -15.20 2.09 49.90
CA LEU A 21 -15.94 3.25 49.38
C LEU A 21 -15.10 4.55 49.34
N LEU A 22 -13.91 4.59 49.95
CA LEU A 22 -13.01 5.75 49.90
C LEU A 22 -11.93 5.67 48.80
N PHE A 23 -11.76 4.52 48.13
CA PHE A 23 -10.82 4.39 47.00
C PHE A 23 -11.35 4.88 45.63
N PHE A 24 -12.58 5.42 45.56
CA PHE A 24 -13.14 6.00 44.33
C PHE A 24 -13.41 7.51 44.39
N GLN A 25 -13.02 8.21 45.45
CA GLN A 25 -13.22 9.67 45.56
C GLN A 25 -12.10 10.54 44.95
N ASN A 26 -11.05 9.95 44.36
CA ASN A 26 -10.05 10.69 43.58
C ASN A 26 -10.31 10.65 42.07
N CYS A 27 -11.58 10.79 41.66
CA CYS A 27 -11.85 11.44 40.38
C CYS A 27 -11.55 12.93 40.58
N GLY A 28 -10.39 13.40 40.11
CA GLY A 28 -9.97 14.78 40.26
C GLY A 28 -11.07 15.78 39.91
N GLU A 29 -11.00 16.96 40.53
CA GLU A 29 -11.94 18.07 40.35
C GLU A 29 -12.21 18.44 38.88
N GLY A 30 -11.38 17.98 37.92
CA GLY A 30 -11.65 18.03 36.48
C GLY A 30 -12.97 17.41 36.03
N PHE A 31 -13.56 16.49 36.81
CA PHE A 31 -14.90 15.94 36.53
C PHE A 31 -16.02 16.43 37.46
N SER A 32 -15.74 17.40 38.34
CA SER A 32 -16.75 18.00 39.22
C SER A 32 -17.59 19.02 38.44
N THR A 33 -18.91 18.98 38.65
CA THR A 33 -19.92 19.86 38.04
C THR A 33 -20.16 21.16 38.82
N GLY A 34 -19.27 21.54 39.75
CA GLY A 34 -19.46 22.73 40.59
C GLY A 34 -19.44 24.07 39.83
N ALA A 35 -20.47 24.89 40.08
CA ALA A 35 -20.69 26.31 39.74
C ALA A 35 -20.76 26.74 38.25
N ASP A 36 -20.04 26.11 37.33
CA ASP A 36 -20.00 26.59 35.93
C ASP A 36 -21.16 26.11 35.04
N LEU A 37 -21.95 25.13 35.51
CA LEU A 37 -23.09 24.60 34.76
C LEU A 37 -24.23 25.65 34.62
N GLU A 38 -24.39 26.52 35.62
CA GLU A 38 -25.35 27.64 35.56
C GLU A 38 -24.89 28.75 34.61
N LYS A 39 -23.58 28.94 34.46
CA LYS A 39 -23.02 29.95 33.55
C LYS A 39 -23.15 29.52 32.08
N LEU A 40 -22.84 28.25 31.76
CA LEU A 40 -22.97 27.74 30.39
C LEU A 40 -24.41 27.59 29.89
N ASN A 41 -25.36 27.27 30.77
CA ASN A 41 -26.78 27.23 30.40
C ASN A 41 -27.34 28.62 30.06
N SER A 42 -26.67 29.70 30.44
CA SER A 42 -27.04 31.07 30.06
C SER A 42 -26.52 31.52 28.69
N GLU A 43 -25.57 30.78 28.09
CA GLU A 43 -24.93 31.12 26.81
C GLU A 43 -25.44 30.28 25.62
N ILE A 44 -26.27 29.26 25.86
CA ILE A 44 -26.88 28.45 24.80
C ILE A 44 -28.35 28.86 24.64
N ASN A 45 -28.61 29.82 23.74
CA ASN A 45 -29.97 30.01 23.22
C ASN A 45 -30.36 28.81 22.34
N PRO A 46 -31.58 28.26 22.44
CA PRO A 46 -32.02 27.19 21.56
C PRO A 46 -32.14 27.72 20.12
N ILE A 47 -31.37 27.13 19.20
CA ILE A 47 -31.56 27.33 17.77
C ILE A 47 -32.82 26.55 17.35
N ASP A 48 -33.80 27.29 16.83
CA ASP A 48 -35.06 26.80 16.26
C ASP A 48 -34.79 25.74 15.16
N PRO A 49 -35.32 24.51 15.26
CA PRO A 49 -35.02 23.41 14.34
C PRO A 49 -35.78 23.46 13.00
N THR A 50 -36.40 24.59 12.60
CA THR A 50 -37.30 24.62 11.43
C THR A 50 -36.73 25.18 10.12
N ASN A 51 -35.44 25.54 10.01
CA ASN A 51 -34.86 25.98 8.73
C ASN A 51 -33.79 25.02 8.18
N SER A 52 -34.25 24.01 7.42
CA SER A 52 -33.41 23.19 6.56
C SER A 52 -33.08 23.93 5.25
N ASN A 53 -31.99 24.69 5.24
CA ASN A 53 -31.23 25.01 4.03
C ASN A 53 -29.76 25.19 4.44
N GLY A 54 -28.87 24.44 3.80
CA GLY A 54 -27.48 24.26 4.23
C GLY A 54 -26.68 25.56 4.36
N PRO A 55 -25.62 25.60 5.18
CA PRO A 55 -24.90 26.83 5.42
C PRO A 55 -23.98 27.16 4.25
N ASN A 56 -24.40 28.15 3.47
CA ASN A 56 -23.50 29.05 2.78
C ASN A 56 -22.65 29.81 3.80
N THR A 57 -21.35 29.81 3.55
CA THR A 57 -20.31 30.58 4.23
C THR A 57 -20.63 32.07 4.25
N THR A 58 -20.94 32.61 5.42
CA THR A 58 -20.78 34.05 5.69
C THR A 58 -20.16 34.22 7.07
N GLU A 59 -18.89 34.57 7.07
CA GLU A 59 -18.01 34.90 8.20
C GLU A 59 -18.55 36.13 8.97
N PRO A 60 -18.62 36.09 10.32
CA PRO A 60 -18.52 37.29 11.13
C PRO A 60 -17.04 37.60 11.39
N THR A 61 -16.63 38.77 10.92
CA THR A 61 -15.33 39.39 11.07
C THR A 61 -15.04 39.87 12.49
N ASN A 62 -13.80 39.69 12.93
CA ASN A 62 -13.04 40.51 13.90
C ASN A 62 -13.48 40.48 15.38
N GLU A 63 -13.31 39.33 16.02
CA GLU A 63 -12.75 39.29 17.39
C GLU A 63 -11.41 38.56 17.27
N LEU A 64 -10.31 39.11 17.81
CA LEU A 64 -9.05 38.36 17.92
C LEU A 64 -9.32 37.20 18.91
N THR A 65 -9.86 36.10 18.42
CA THR A 65 -10.13 34.89 19.19
C THR A 65 -8.80 34.31 19.58
N LYS A 66 -8.44 34.42 20.88
CA LYS A 66 -7.28 33.71 21.43
C LYS A 66 -7.32 32.26 20.94
N THR A 67 -6.14 31.74 20.58
CA THR A 67 -6.07 30.36 20.12
C THR A 67 -6.36 29.46 21.33
N GLU A 68 -7.33 28.56 21.22
CA GLU A 68 -7.66 27.64 22.32
C GLU A 68 -6.43 26.84 22.77
N ARG A 69 -6.43 26.43 24.05
CA ARG A 69 -5.37 25.65 24.69
C ARG A 69 -5.27 24.23 24.11
N SER A 70 -4.68 24.10 22.93
CA SER A 70 -4.53 22.81 22.24
C SER A 70 -3.26 22.05 22.67
N PHE A 71 -3.33 20.72 22.61
CA PHE A 71 -2.17 19.86 22.83
C PHE A 71 -1.07 20.09 21.80
N ALA A 72 -1.41 20.48 20.57
CA ALA A 72 -0.44 20.82 19.53
C ALA A 72 0.40 22.05 19.91
N ASN A 73 -0.24 23.11 20.43
CA ASN A 73 0.46 24.30 20.91
C ASN A 73 1.35 23.97 22.11
N PHE A 74 0.84 23.17 23.04
CA PHE A 74 1.60 22.67 24.18
C PHE A 74 2.83 21.87 23.75
N GLN A 75 2.67 20.92 22.81
CA GLN A 75 3.75 20.12 22.26
C GLN A 75 4.78 20.98 21.53
N SER A 76 4.35 21.96 20.74
CA SER A 76 5.27 22.90 20.06
C SER A 76 6.10 23.69 21.07
N CYS A 77 5.46 24.18 22.13
CA CYS A 77 6.15 24.90 23.19
C CYS A 77 7.14 24.01 23.95
N LEU A 78 6.76 22.76 24.23
CA LEU A 78 7.62 21.82 24.94
C LEU A 78 8.78 21.30 24.06
N SER A 79 8.55 21.13 22.75
CA SER A 79 9.57 20.69 21.79
C SER A 79 10.61 21.78 21.51
N ASN A 80 10.19 23.04 21.47
CA ASN A 80 11.09 24.19 21.41
C ASN A 80 11.80 24.46 22.75
N ALA A 81 11.22 23.98 23.86
CA ALA A 81 11.77 24.08 25.21
C ALA A 81 12.86 23.05 25.52
N ALA A 82 13.53 22.46 24.51
CA ALA A 82 14.77 21.71 24.68
C ALA A 82 15.88 22.50 25.44
N ILE A 83 15.66 23.79 25.71
CA ILE A 83 16.53 24.67 26.51
C ILE A 83 15.94 24.99 27.90
N ASN A 84 14.62 24.84 28.17
CA ASN A 84 14.06 25.07 29.51
C ASN A 84 12.59 24.60 29.68
N LEU A 85 12.35 23.40 30.25
CA LEU A 85 11.00 22.94 30.67
C LEU A 85 10.28 23.95 31.57
N ASN A 86 11.03 24.83 32.25
CA ASN A 86 10.53 25.82 33.20
C ASN A 86 9.79 27.02 32.57
N ASN A 87 9.55 27.03 31.25
CA ASN A 87 8.87 28.16 30.58
C ASN A 87 7.88 27.74 29.48
N VAL A 88 7.20 26.60 29.65
CA VAL A 88 6.18 26.14 28.71
C VAL A 88 4.99 27.10 28.70
N VAL A 89 4.55 27.57 29.88
CA VAL A 89 3.42 28.50 29.98
C VAL A 89 3.75 29.86 29.36
N GLY A 90 4.94 30.41 29.61
CA GLY A 90 5.35 31.65 28.95
C GLY A 90 5.48 31.52 27.42
N CYS A 91 5.80 30.32 26.91
CA CYS A 91 5.72 30.05 25.48
C CYS A 91 4.27 30.06 24.95
N LEU A 92 3.32 29.48 25.68
CA LEU A 92 1.91 29.48 25.31
C LEU A 92 1.34 30.91 25.30
N GLU A 93 1.67 31.72 26.30
CA GLU A 93 1.28 33.14 26.37
C GLU A 93 1.82 33.92 25.17
N LYS A 94 3.09 33.70 24.82
CA LYS A 94 3.73 34.34 23.67
C LYS A 94 3.05 33.97 22.33
N ASN A 95 2.46 32.78 22.25
CA ASN A 95 1.70 32.32 21.09
C ASN A 95 0.20 32.67 21.17
N GLU A 96 -0.19 33.60 22.05
CA GLU A 96 -1.58 34.07 22.22
C GLU A 96 -2.57 32.93 22.52
N VAL A 97 -2.10 31.91 23.24
CA VAL A 97 -2.92 30.77 23.67
C VAL A 97 -3.61 31.11 24.99
N GLU A 98 -4.91 30.85 25.07
CA GLU A 98 -5.65 31.02 26.32
C GLU A 98 -5.21 30.00 27.37
N LEU A 99 -4.90 30.47 28.59
CA LEU A 99 -4.34 29.62 29.63
C LEU A 99 -5.38 29.01 30.57
N ASP A 100 -6.58 29.58 30.73
CA ASP A 100 -7.61 29.13 31.68
C ASP A 100 -7.06 28.75 33.07
N GLY A 101 -6.21 29.63 33.60
CA GLY A 101 -5.53 29.43 34.89
C GLY A 101 -4.56 28.26 34.94
N LEU A 102 -4.04 27.79 33.79
CA LEU A 102 -2.86 26.92 33.73
C LEU A 102 -1.64 27.75 34.10
N THR A 103 -0.87 27.28 35.07
CA THR A 103 0.36 27.90 35.52
C THR A 103 1.56 27.01 35.23
N GLN A 104 2.77 27.58 35.23
CA GLN A 104 3.99 26.78 35.08
C GLN A 104 4.13 25.76 36.22
N PHE A 105 3.66 26.10 37.44
CA PHE A 105 3.63 25.19 38.57
C PHE A 105 2.79 23.93 38.30
N ASP A 106 1.65 24.05 37.61
CA ASP A 106 0.83 22.89 37.22
C ASP A 106 1.58 21.96 36.27
N VAL A 107 2.29 22.55 35.30
CA VAL A 107 3.13 21.81 34.35
C VAL A 107 4.28 21.10 35.09
N ASP A 108 5.02 21.83 35.93
CA ASP A 108 6.15 21.29 36.69
C ASP A 108 5.70 20.17 37.65
N THR A 109 4.56 20.34 38.30
CA THR A 109 3.95 19.32 39.17
C THR A 109 3.64 18.05 38.38
N CYS A 110 3.02 18.20 37.22
CA CYS A 110 2.73 17.06 36.37
C CYS A 110 3.99 16.39 35.84
N VAL A 111 4.98 17.15 35.37
CA VAL A 111 6.29 16.63 34.95
C VAL A 111 6.99 15.89 36.08
N SER A 112 6.96 16.41 37.30
CA SER A 112 7.55 15.75 38.47
C SER A 112 6.85 14.43 38.80
N ASN A 113 5.54 14.33 38.57
CA ASN A 113 4.75 13.16 38.91
C ASN A 113 4.81 12.05 37.86
N VAL A 114 4.83 12.41 36.58
CA VAL A 114 4.69 11.45 35.47
C VAL A 114 5.89 11.42 34.53
N GLY A 115 6.92 12.22 34.80
CA GLY A 115 8.10 12.37 33.97
C GLY A 115 7.86 13.29 32.76
N THR A 116 8.69 13.13 31.73
CA THR A 116 8.71 14.01 30.55
C THR A 116 7.83 13.52 29.40
N ASN A 117 7.05 12.47 29.61
CA ASN A 117 6.12 11.98 28.59
C ASN A 117 4.98 12.98 28.40
N LEU A 118 4.91 13.58 27.21
CA LEU A 118 3.92 14.60 26.85
C LEU A 118 2.47 14.18 27.10
N LEU A 119 2.13 12.94 26.75
CA LEU A 119 0.77 12.44 26.91
C LEU A 119 0.44 12.27 28.40
N ASP A 120 1.37 11.73 29.18
CA ASP A 120 1.18 11.53 30.62
C ASP A 120 1.06 12.88 31.35
N ILE A 121 1.83 13.89 30.94
CA ILE A 121 1.69 15.27 31.43
C ILE A 121 0.30 15.82 31.08
N ALA A 122 -0.14 15.68 29.82
CA ALA A 122 -1.45 16.15 29.41
C ALA A 122 -2.60 15.45 30.17
N PHE A 123 -2.47 14.14 30.43
CA PHE A 123 -3.40 13.40 31.29
C PHE A 123 -3.42 13.93 32.73
N CYS A 124 -2.25 14.20 33.31
CA CYS A 124 -2.15 14.78 34.64
C CYS A 124 -2.82 16.16 34.69
N LEU A 125 -2.57 17.02 33.71
CA LEU A 125 -3.21 18.33 33.60
C LEU A 125 -4.73 18.20 33.45
N ALA A 126 -5.22 17.29 32.61
CA ALA A 126 -6.66 17.03 32.48
C ALA A 126 -7.30 16.56 33.79
N LYS A 127 -6.64 15.65 34.54
CA LYS A 127 -7.12 15.20 35.86
C LYS A 127 -7.22 16.37 36.86
N ASN A 128 -6.35 17.36 36.74
CA ASN A 128 -6.34 18.58 37.55
C ASN A 128 -7.26 19.68 37.00
N GLY A 129 -8.13 19.39 36.01
CA GLY A 129 -9.06 20.36 35.42
C GLY A 129 -8.42 21.37 34.47
N LYS A 130 -7.18 21.14 34.04
CA LYS A 130 -6.41 21.99 33.11
C LYS A 130 -6.24 21.29 31.76
N ALA A 131 -7.33 20.74 31.23
CA ALA A 131 -7.29 19.91 30.02
C ALA A 131 -6.75 20.68 28.80
N LEU A 132 -5.91 20.00 28.02
CA LEU A 132 -5.44 20.47 26.72
C LEU A 132 -6.36 19.90 25.63
N TYR A 133 -6.94 20.74 24.79
CA TYR A 133 -7.83 20.28 23.73
C TYR A 133 -7.11 19.35 22.76
N GLY A 134 -7.72 18.20 22.49
CA GLY A 134 -7.24 17.22 21.53
C GLY A 134 -5.99 16.47 21.97
N TYR A 135 -5.68 16.42 23.28
CA TYR A 135 -4.51 15.68 23.77
C TYR A 135 -4.56 14.17 23.52
N ARG A 136 -5.78 13.65 23.31
CA ARG A 136 -6.04 12.30 22.82
C ARG A 136 -7.40 12.23 22.15
N GLN A 137 -7.67 11.09 21.50
CA GLN A 137 -8.99 10.78 20.99
C GLN A 137 -9.94 10.36 22.10
N LEU A 138 -11.23 10.66 21.88
CA LEU A 138 -12.36 10.15 22.64
C LEU A 138 -12.35 8.61 22.67
N THR A 139 -12.60 8.02 23.84
CA THR A 139 -12.82 6.58 24.03
C THR A 139 -14.20 6.30 24.63
N GLN A 140 -14.69 5.07 24.54
CA GLN A 140 -15.97 4.65 25.07
C GLN A 140 -16.07 4.90 26.58
N TRP A 141 -15.00 4.65 27.34
CA TRP A 141 -14.96 4.99 28.76
C TRP A 141 -15.22 6.46 29.07
N ASP A 142 -14.82 7.39 28.19
CA ASP A 142 -15.10 8.81 28.40
C ASP A 142 -16.58 9.11 28.23
N VAL A 143 -17.20 8.47 27.23
CA VAL A 143 -18.64 8.56 26.99
C VAL A 143 -19.39 8.02 28.19
N ASP A 144 -19.01 6.85 28.70
CA ASP A 144 -19.65 6.21 29.85
C ASP A 144 -19.47 7.04 31.14
N ASN A 145 -18.25 7.54 31.38
CA ASN A 145 -17.92 8.37 32.52
C ASN A 145 -18.62 9.74 32.46
N CYS A 146 -18.69 10.38 31.30
CA CYS A 146 -19.48 11.59 31.14
C CYS A 146 -20.99 11.32 31.28
N ASN A 147 -21.50 10.25 30.67
CA ASN A 147 -22.92 9.91 30.74
C ASN A 147 -23.36 9.65 32.19
N SER A 148 -22.57 8.91 32.96
CA SER A 148 -22.85 8.65 34.38
C SER A 148 -22.87 9.91 35.25
N LYS A 149 -22.27 11.01 34.80
CA LYS A 149 -22.19 12.29 35.55
C LYS A 149 -23.21 13.32 35.10
N VAL A 150 -23.40 13.48 33.80
CA VAL A 150 -24.22 14.56 33.22
C VAL A 150 -25.41 14.07 32.40
N GLY A 151 -25.48 12.77 32.12
CA GLY A 151 -26.47 12.17 31.23
C GLY A 151 -26.16 12.37 29.74
N VAL A 152 -26.93 11.71 28.88
CA VAL A 152 -26.58 11.56 27.47
C VAL A 152 -26.73 12.86 26.65
N ASN A 153 -27.66 13.73 27.06
CA ASN A 153 -28.00 14.97 26.37
C ASN A 153 -26.93 16.07 26.48
N THR A 154 -25.97 15.92 27.40
CA THR A 154 -24.93 16.92 27.69
C THR A 154 -23.52 16.34 27.59
N LEU A 155 -23.39 15.18 26.92
CA LEU A 155 -22.12 14.50 26.69
C LEU A 155 -21.08 15.41 26.03
N ALA A 156 -21.44 16.12 24.95
CA ALA A 156 -20.52 16.98 24.23
C ALA A 156 -19.91 18.05 25.15
N THR A 157 -20.72 18.67 26.01
CA THR A 157 -20.25 19.66 26.99
C THR A 157 -19.29 19.04 28.00
N CYS A 158 -19.60 17.87 28.55
CA CYS A 158 -18.70 17.15 29.45
C CYS A 158 -17.38 16.76 28.76
N LEU A 159 -17.44 16.23 27.54
CA LEU A 159 -16.26 15.86 26.75
C LEU A 159 -15.41 17.08 26.38
N LYS A 160 -16.04 18.23 26.08
CA LYS A 160 -15.37 19.50 25.79
C LYS A 160 -14.62 19.99 27.03
N LYS A 161 -15.27 19.98 28.20
CA LYS A 161 -14.64 20.37 29.49
C LYS A 161 -13.41 19.49 29.81
N ASN A 162 -13.45 18.22 29.41
CA ASN A 162 -12.33 17.28 29.55
C ASN A 162 -11.28 17.38 28.43
N GLY A 163 -11.41 18.31 27.48
CA GLY A 163 -10.46 18.52 26.39
C GLY A 163 -10.38 17.38 25.36
N ILE A 164 -11.38 16.50 25.34
CA ILE A 164 -11.39 15.27 24.50
C ILE A 164 -12.47 15.27 23.41
N LEU A 165 -13.35 16.28 23.39
CA LEU A 165 -14.30 16.46 22.29
C LEU A 165 -13.53 16.94 21.04
N PRO A 166 -13.51 16.17 19.94
CA PRO A 166 -12.98 16.66 18.67
C PRO A 166 -13.81 17.85 18.17
N PHE A 167 -13.16 18.83 17.53
CA PHE A 167 -13.83 20.03 17.01
C PHE A 167 -14.97 19.76 16.03
N SER A 168 -14.89 18.66 15.29
CA SER A 168 -15.91 18.25 14.32
C SER A 168 -17.11 17.53 14.95
N LEU A 169 -17.07 17.23 16.25
CA LEU A 169 -18.06 16.41 16.91
C LEU A 169 -19.07 17.25 17.69
N SER A 170 -20.35 17.17 17.30
CA SER A 170 -21.45 17.85 17.98
C SER A 170 -22.26 16.90 18.87
N GLN A 171 -23.06 17.46 19.79
CA GLN A 171 -24.03 16.69 20.58
C GLN A 171 -25.04 15.96 19.67
N ALA A 172 -25.49 16.59 18.59
CA ALA A 172 -26.41 15.98 17.63
C ALA A 172 -25.80 14.73 16.98
N THR A 173 -24.52 14.78 16.64
CA THR A 173 -23.77 13.64 16.09
C THR A 173 -23.66 12.50 17.11
N ILE A 174 -23.32 12.82 18.37
CA ILE A 174 -23.24 11.84 19.45
C ILE A 174 -24.60 11.17 19.68
N SER A 175 -25.66 11.96 19.82
CA SER A 175 -27.03 11.46 20.02
C SER A 175 -27.55 10.67 18.83
N ASN A 176 -27.14 11.00 17.59
CA ASN A 176 -27.47 10.17 16.43
C ASN A 176 -26.77 8.80 16.49
N CYS A 177 -25.51 8.76 16.92
CA CYS A 177 -24.82 7.49 17.12
C CYS A 177 -25.46 6.66 18.24
N GLU A 178 -25.73 7.26 19.38
CA GLU A 178 -26.44 6.63 20.50
C GLU A 178 -27.75 5.98 20.05
N LYS A 179 -28.61 6.72 19.32
CA LYS A 179 -29.90 6.21 18.83
C LYS A 179 -29.75 4.99 17.91
N ASN A 180 -28.66 4.91 17.15
CA ASN A 180 -28.46 3.86 16.16
C ASN A 180 -27.79 2.60 16.73
N VAL A 181 -26.90 2.74 17.72
CA VAL A 181 -26.07 1.61 18.21
C VAL A 181 -26.07 1.40 19.72
N GLY A 182 -26.79 2.23 20.49
CA GLY A 182 -26.75 2.23 21.95
C GLY A 182 -25.57 3.04 22.51
N LEU A 183 -25.60 3.32 23.81
CA LEU A 183 -24.58 4.11 24.51
C LEU A 183 -23.22 3.39 24.47
N GLU A 184 -23.21 2.09 24.70
CA GLU A 184 -22.03 1.23 24.82
C GLU A 184 -21.21 1.08 23.53
N ASN A 185 -21.76 1.52 22.38
CA ASN A 185 -21.09 1.43 21.07
C ASN A 185 -20.91 2.80 20.39
N ILE A 186 -21.11 3.92 21.10
CA ILE A 186 -20.98 5.26 20.51
C ILE A 186 -19.60 5.45 19.88
N GLU A 187 -18.51 5.07 20.54
CA GLU A 187 -17.16 5.21 19.97
C GLU A 187 -17.05 4.51 18.61
N LYS A 188 -17.52 3.25 18.52
CA LYS A 188 -17.51 2.47 17.28
C LYS A 188 -18.33 3.15 16.19
N CYS A 189 -19.52 3.65 16.52
CA CYS A 189 -20.34 4.38 15.56
C CYS A 189 -19.66 5.67 15.06
N LEU A 190 -19.01 6.42 15.96
CA LEU A 190 -18.31 7.64 15.58
C LEU A 190 -17.10 7.36 14.67
N ARG A 191 -16.35 6.28 14.93
CA ARG A 191 -15.25 5.82 14.05
C ARG A 191 -15.78 5.33 12.70
N LYS A 192 -16.85 4.55 12.69
CA LYS A 192 -17.49 4.02 11.47
C LYS A 192 -17.94 5.14 10.53
N ASN A 193 -18.50 6.22 11.09
CA ASN A 193 -18.97 7.38 10.35
C ASN A 193 -17.88 8.44 10.09
N GLY A 194 -16.63 8.19 10.51
CA GLY A 194 -15.50 9.09 10.25
C GLY A 194 -15.44 10.35 11.13
N TYR A 195 -16.29 10.47 12.15
CA TYR A 195 -16.21 11.56 13.14
C TYR A 195 -15.03 11.39 14.10
N LEU A 196 -14.65 10.14 14.35
CA LEU A 196 -13.38 9.79 14.97
C LEU A 196 -12.50 9.09 13.92
N ARG A 197 -11.19 9.35 13.99
CA ARG A 197 -10.22 8.71 13.10
C ARG A 197 -10.26 7.20 13.27
N LYS A 198 -10.31 6.44 12.18
CA LYS A 198 -10.11 4.99 12.24
C LYS A 198 -8.64 4.69 12.54
N ASN A 199 -8.40 3.83 13.52
CA ASN A 199 -7.07 3.38 13.85
C ASN A 199 -6.85 2.05 13.15
N ILE A 200 -5.81 1.95 12.33
CA ILE A 200 -5.43 0.68 11.70
C ILE A 200 -4.33 0.07 12.54
N GLY A 201 -4.66 -1.04 13.20
CA GLY A 201 -3.73 -1.80 14.02
C GLY A 201 -3.28 -1.10 15.31
N ILE A 202 -2.88 -1.94 16.27
CA ILE A 202 -2.45 -1.51 17.61
C ILE A 202 -1.10 -0.79 17.50
N THR A 203 -1.00 0.34 18.20
CA THR A 203 0.26 1.04 18.49
C THR A 203 0.50 1.09 20.00
N GLN A 204 1.76 1.29 20.40
CA GLN A 204 2.16 1.46 21.78
C GLN A 204 1.47 2.67 22.41
N PHE A 205 1.16 3.69 21.59
CA PHE A 205 0.33 4.81 22.01
C PHE A 205 -1.08 4.38 22.42
N ASP A 206 -1.71 3.44 21.72
CA ASP A 206 -3.04 2.93 22.12
C ASP A 206 -3.00 2.18 23.44
N VAL A 207 -1.99 1.31 23.60
CA VAL A 207 -1.78 0.57 24.84
C VAL A 207 -1.56 1.55 25.99
N ASN A 208 -0.76 2.59 25.79
CA ASN A 208 -0.53 3.62 26.81
C ASN A 208 -1.81 4.40 27.14
N ILE A 209 -2.62 4.77 26.14
CA ILE A 209 -3.94 5.38 26.40
C ILE A 209 -4.82 4.42 27.21
N CYS A 210 -4.90 3.15 26.80
CA CYS A 210 -5.73 2.16 27.49
C CYS A 210 -5.26 1.93 28.93
N ARG A 211 -3.94 1.83 29.15
CA ARG A 211 -3.31 1.76 30.47
C ARG A 211 -3.68 2.98 31.32
N ASN A 212 -3.59 4.17 30.76
CA ASN A 212 -3.80 5.42 31.51
C ASN A 212 -5.28 5.71 31.81
N VAL A 213 -6.20 5.27 30.93
CA VAL A 213 -7.64 5.50 31.04
C VAL A 213 -8.33 4.39 31.81
N TYR A 214 -8.08 3.12 31.44
CA TYR A 214 -8.75 1.96 32.03
C TYR A 214 -7.93 1.29 33.14
N GLY A 215 -6.64 1.60 33.28
CA GLY A 215 -5.73 0.98 34.25
C GLY A 215 -4.85 -0.12 33.66
N GLU A 216 -3.93 -0.66 34.46
CA GLU A 216 -2.85 -1.53 33.98
C GLU A 216 -3.20 -3.01 33.86
N SER A 217 -4.43 -3.45 34.17
CA SER A 217 -4.78 -4.88 34.08
C SER A 217 -4.91 -5.32 32.61
N ASP A 218 -4.56 -6.58 32.31
CA ASP A 218 -4.69 -7.14 30.95
C ASP A 218 -6.12 -7.02 30.43
N MET A 219 -7.09 -7.32 31.30
CA MET A 219 -8.52 -7.24 30.97
C MET A 219 -8.95 -5.82 30.61
N ASN A 220 -8.47 -4.81 31.35
CA ASN A 220 -8.82 -3.41 31.11
C ASN A 220 -8.20 -2.90 29.80
N ILE A 221 -6.95 -3.26 29.53
CA ILE A 221 -6.28 -2.88 28.28
C ILE A 221 -6.96 -3.58 27.09
N LYS A 222 -7.26 -4.88 27.21
CA LYS A 222 -7.99 -5.64 26.20
C LYS A 222 -9.35 -5.01 25.90
N ASP A 223 -10.14 -4.75 26.93
CA ASP A 223 -11.48 -4.18 26.77
C ASP A 223 -11.43 -2.81 26.08
N CYS A 224 -10.49 -1.94 26.47
CA CYS A 224 -10.24 -0.68 25.79
C CYS A 224 -9.85 -0.87 24.30
N LEU A 225 -8.96 -1.81 23.99
CA LEU A 225 -8.56 -2.08 22.61
C LEU A 225 -9.70 -2.69 21.78
N MET A 226 -10.59 -3.49 22.38
CA MET A 226 -11.77 -4.03 21.72
C MET A 226 -12.79 -2.94 21.36
N HIS A 227 -13.05 -1.99 22.27
CA HIS A 227 -13.92 -0.85 21.98
C HIS A 227 -13.38 0.06 20.87
N LYS A 228 -12.05 0.17 20.80
CA LYS A 228 -11.34 0.87 19.72
C LYS A 228 -11.29 0.11 18.38
N GLU A 229 -11.84 -1.10 18.32
CA GLU A 229 -11.71 -2.03 17.17
C GLU A 229 -10.26 -2.33 16.80
N LEU A 230 -9.37 -2.26 17.79
CA LEU A 230 -7.94 -2.48 17.63
C LEU A 230 -7.49 -3.87 18.04
N TRP A 231 -8.29 -4.61 18.79
CA TRP A 231 -7.98 -5.98 19.18
C TRP A 231 -8.23 -6.94 18.00
N PRO A 232 -7.19 -7.47 17.33
CA PRO A 232 -7.37 -8.37 16.19
C PRO A 232 -7.95 -9.69 16.68
N GLU A 233 -8.81 -10.33 15.88
CA GLU A 233 -9.35 -11.66 16.21
C GLU A 233 -8.24 -12.71 16.40
N THR A 234 -7.09 -12.53 15.76
CA THR A 234 -5.93 -13.41 15.88
C THR A 234 -5.15 -13.22 17.18
N LEU A 235 -5.40 -12.15 17.94
CA LEU A 235 -4.75 -11.90 19.22
C LEU A 235 -5.51 -12.64 20.33
N THR A 236 -4.88 -13.67 20.88
CA THR A 236 -5.39 -14.40 22.04
C THR A 236 -4.93 -13.75 23.35
N ASP A 237 -5.67 -14.00 24.43
CA ASP A 237 -5.31 -13.54 25.77
C ASP A 237 -3.95 -14.09 26.20
N VAL A 238 -3.68 -15.36 25.88
CA VAL A 238 -2.39 -16.01 26.13
C VAL A 238 -1.26 -15.26 25.41
N GLY A 239 -1.43 -14.98 24.11
CA GLY A 239 -0.41 -14.26 23.35
C GLY A 239 -0.14 -12.85 23.90
N PHE A 240 -1.19 -12.14 24.32
CA PHE A 240 -1.05 -10.83 24.94
C PHE A 240 -0.28 -10.92 26.27
N SER A 241 -0.67 -11.82 27.17
CA SER A 241 -0.01 -11.99 28.47
C SER A 241 1.43 -12.50 28.34
N GLU A 242 1.72 -13.38 27.39
CA GLU A 242 3.09 -13.81 27.05
C GLU A 242 3.96 -12.61 26.65
N CYS A 243 3.44 -11.76 25.76
CA CYS A 243 4.16 -10.57 25.32
C CYS A 243 4.35 -9.53 26.43
N ARG A 244 3.33 -9.33 27.28
CA ARG A 244 3.45 -8.48 28.46
C ARG A 244 4.53 -9.01 29.40
N SER A 245 4.57 -10.31 29.64
CA SER A 245 5.55 -10.94 30.54
C SER A 245 6.97 -10.84 29.98
N ALA A 246 7.13 -10.94 28.65
CA ALA A 246 8.41 -10.88 27.98
C ALA A 246 8.99 -9.46 27.83
N LYS A 247 8.14 -8.43 27.65
CA LYS A 247 8.57 -7.07 27.30
C LYS A 247 8.01 -5.96 28.19
N GLY A 248 7.13 -6.27 29.14
CA GLY A 248 6.38 -5.27 29.87
C GLY A 248 5.34 -4.57 28.99
N LEU A 249 4.63 -3.60 29.56
CA LEU A 249 3.61 -2.84 28.82
C LEU A 249 4.20 -1.82 27.85
N ASP A 250 5.41 -1.31 28.08
CA ASP A 250 5.99 -0.22 27.26
C ASP A 250 6.50 -0.68 25.89
N ASP A 251 6.76 -1.97 25.71
CA ASP A 251 7.21 -2.59 24.45
C ASP A 251 6.32 -3.79 24.04
N ILE A 252 5.10 -3.88 24.58
CA ILE A 252 4.20 -5.01 24.30
C ILE A 252 3.81 -5.06 22.84
N VAL A 253 3.60 -3.92 22.18
CA VAL A 253 3.19 -3.87 20.77
C VAL A 253 4.31 -4.37 19.86
N TRP A 254 5.56 -4.07 20.20
CA TRP A 254 6.72 -4.64 19.53
C TRP A 254 6.67 -6.17 19.60
N CYS A 255 6.45 -6.73 20.81
CA CYS A 255 6.37 -8.17 20.98
C CYS A 255 5.21 -8.77 20.19
N MET A 256 4.02 -8.17 20.29
CA MET A 256 2.84 -8.66 19.60
C MET A 256 3.04 -8.69 18.08
N ARG A 257 3.62 -7.64 17.49
CA ARG A 257 3.90 -7.61 16.04
C ARG A 257 5.04 -8.54 15.64
N LYS A 258 6.05 -8.72 16.48
CA LYS A 258 7.18 -9.61 16.20
C LYS A 258 6.81 -11.08 16.34
N THR A 259 6.19 -11.45 17.45
CA THR A 259 5.94 -12.83 17.86
C THR A 259 4.59 -13.34 17.35
N LEU A 260 3.53 -12.53 17.49
CA LEU A 260 2.16 -12.92 17.14
C LEU A 260 1.75 -12.46 15.73
N LYS A 261 2.64 -11.75 15.03
CA LYS A 261 2.42 -11.25 13.66
C LYS A 261 1.13 -10.42 13.52
N LEU A 262 0.81 -9.60 14.54
CA LEU A 262 -0.40 -8.79 14.53
C LEU A 262 -0.39 -7.74 13.41
N GLY A 263 -1.26 -7.98 12.43
CA GLY A 263 -1.54 -7.08 11.34
C GLY A 263 -0.40 -6.92 10.34
N PRO A 264 -0.71 -6.47 9.12
CA PRO A 264 0.33 -6.17 8.15
C PRO A 264 1.26 -5.06 8.66
N ARG A 265 2.57 -5.26 8.54
CA ARG A 265 3.61 -4.24 8.77
C ARG A 265 3.60 -3.12 7.71
N VAL A 266 2.48 -2.93 7.02
CA VAL A 266 2.36 -1.94 5.97
C VAL A 266 2.41 -0.56 6.63
N VAL A 267 3.46 0.20 6.36
CA VAL A 267 3.54 1.58 6.86
C VAL A 267 2.69 2.48 5.97
N LEU A 268 1.64 3.08 6.53
CA LEU A 268 0.84 4.09 5.86
C LEU A 268 1.13 5.47 6.46
N GLN A 269 0.74 6.54 5.77
CA GLN A 269 0.78 7.90 6.31
C GLN A 269 0.06 7.98 7.66
N ASN A 270 -1.03 7.21 7.82
CA ASN A 270 -1.76 7.14 9.09
C ASN A 270 -0.84 6.77 10.26
N HIS A 271 0.04 5.77 10.09
CA HIS A 271 1.00 5.36 11.12
C HIS A 271 2.04 6.45 11.42
N ILE A 272 2.49 7.19 10.41
CA ILE A 272 3.40 8.32 10.60
C ILE A 272 2.73 9.43 11.40
N ASP A 273 1.51 9.80 11.06
CA ASP A 273 0.78 10.83 11.79
C ASP A 273 0.55 10.42 13.24
N ARG A 274 0.21 9.14 13.49
CA ARG A 274 0.04 8.61 14.85
C ARG A 274 1.35 8.63 15.63
N CYS A 275 2.47 8.33 14.97
CA CYS A 275 3.77 8.46 15.59
C CYS A 275 4.17 9.91 15.86
N ARG A 276 3.79 10.84 14.99
CA ARG A 276 3.97 12.28 15.21
C ARG A 276 3.12 12.78 16.38
N GLU A 277 1.86 12.34 16.48
CA GLU A 277 0.98 12.65 17.61
C GLU A 277 1.56 12.11 18.92
N ALA A 278 2.03 10.87 18.92
CA ALA A 278 2.53 10.20 20.12
C ALA A 278 3.91 10.70 20.59
N ALA A 279 4.84 10.91 19.66
CA ALA A 279 6.25 11.16 19.98
C ALA A 279 6.76 12.53 19.48
N GLY A 280 5.90 13.35 18.89
CA GLY A 280 6.29 14.59 18.24
C GLY A 280 7.00 14.37 16.92
N GLN A 281 7.26 15.47 16.20
CA GLN A 281 7.90 15.42 14.89
C GLN A 281 9.32 14.82 14.94
N THR A 282 10.08 15.10 15.99
CA THR A 282 11.45 14.61 16.19
C THR A 282 11.53 13.15 16.66
N GLY A 283 10.40 12.55 17.08
CA GLY A 283 10.31 11.19 17.59
C GLY A 283 9.67 10.18 16.65
N ILE A 284 9.29 10.58 15.43
CA ILE A 284 8.56 9.73 14.48
C ILE A 284 9.31 8.42 14.19
N ALA A 285 10.61 8.49 13.85
CA ALA A 285 11.37 7.29 13.50
C ALA A 285 11.45 6.31 14.68
N ASN A 286 11.80 6.80 15.87
CA ASN A 286 11.84 5.98 17.09
C ASN A 286 10.48 5.35 17.39
N CYS A 287 9.40 6.11 17.23
CA CYS A 287 8.05 5.56 17.37
C CYS A 287 7.76 4.45 16.35
N LEU A 288 8.13 4.60 15.08
CA LEU A 288 7.94 3.54 14.07
C LEU A 288 8.72 2.27 14.44
N HIS A 289 9.94 2.41 14.98
CA HIS A 289 10.76 1.30 15.48
C HIS A 289 10.17 0.62 16.72
N LYS A 290 9.76 1.39 17.73
CA LYS A 290 9.11 0.87 18.95
C LYS A 290 7.81 0.14 18.64
N ASN A 291 7.09 0.60 17.63
CA ASN A 291 5.87 -0.06 17.16
C ASN A 291 6.15 -1.19 16.18
N TYR A 292 7.41 -1.49 15.85
CA TYR A 292 7.79 -2.53 14.90
C TYR A 292 7.10 -2.40 13.54
N PHE A 293 6.80 -1.17 13.12
CA PHE A 293 6.35 -0.85 11.77
C PHE A 293 7.51 -0.95 10.78
N VAL A 294 8.72 -0.70 11.27
CA VAL A 294 10.00 -0.87 10.56
C VAL A 294 10.90 -1.73 11.43
N GLU A 295 11.82 -2.47 10.81
CA GLU A 295 12.76 -3.28 11.57
C GLU A 295 13.67 -2.37 12.43
N PRO A 296 13.89 -2.73 13.70
CA PRO A 296 14.69 -1.95 14.63
C PRO A 296 16.11 -1.81 14.08
N LEU A 297 16.69 -0.62 14.31
CA LEU A 297 18.11 -0.38 14.10
C LEU A 297 18.92 -1.51 14.76
N PRO A 298 19.77 -2.25 14.01
CA PRO A 298 20.75 -3.13 14.62
C PRO A 298 21.58 -2.28 15.59
N THR A 299 21.68 -2.69 16.85
CA THR A 299 22.39 -1.91 17.89
C THR A 299 23.88 -1.78 17.61
N ASP A 300 24.43 -2.60 16.69
CA ASP A 300 25.87 -2.80 16.55
C ASP A 300 26.40 -2.47 15.14
N ILE A 301 25.59 -1.92 14.23
CA ILE A 301 25.99 -1.64 12.84
C ILE A 301 25.70 -0.17 12.50
N ALA A 302 26.71 0.53 11.99
CA ALA A 302 26.58 1.92 11.55
C ALA A 302 25.47 2.06 10.47
N PRO A 303 24.68 3.16 10.47
CA PRO A 303 23.39 3.25 9.76
C PRO A 303 23.42 3.26 8.23
N GLU A 304 24.56 2.96 7.60
CA GLU A 304 24.87 3.51 6.28
C GLU A 304 24.37 2.64 5.12
N ASN A 305 24.00 1.37 5.34
CA ASN A 305 23.70 0.43 4.24
C ASN A 305 22.46 -0.46 4.41
N THR A 306 21.78 -0.44 5.55
CA THR A 306 20.47 -1.10 5.70
C THR A 306 19.41 -0.03 5.52
N GLY A 307 18.31 -0.32 4.81
CA GLY A 307 17.19 0.61 4.54
C GLY A 307 16.41 1.02 5.79
N THR A 308 17.10 1.42 6.86
CA THR A 308 16.56 1.74 8.16
C THR A 308 16.10 3.18 8.17
N ILE A 309 14.84 3.40 8.55
CA ILE A 309 14.26 4.74 8.61
C ILE A 309 14.81 5.46 9.84
N THR A 310 15.69 6.43 9.62
CA THR A 310 16.24 7.30 10.66
C THR A 310 15.44 8.60 10.76
N GLN A 311 15.58 9.32 11.87
CA GLN A 311 14.93 10.63 12.02
C GLN A 311 15.45 11.66 11.00
N ALA A 312 16.71 11.57 10.58
CA ALA A 312 17.26 12.43 9.52
C ALA A 312 16.53 12.20 8.19
N ILE A 313 16.26 10.94 7.83
CA ILE A 313 15.47 10.60 6.63
C ILE A 313 14.05 11.17 6.73
N ILE A 314 13.40 11.04 7.91
CA ILE A 314 12.07 11.62 8.14
C ILE A 314 12.10 13.14 7.98
N ASN A 315 13.08 13.84 8.59
CA ASN A 315 13.20 15.29 8.52
C ASN A 315 13.47 15.77 7.08
N ASN A 316 14.29 15.06 6.32
CA ASN A 316 14.52 15.34 4.90
C ASN A 316 13.20 15.24 4.12
N CYS A 317 12.39 14.21 4.38
CA CYS A 317 11.08 14.09 3.75
C CYS A 317 10.10 15.18 4.19
N ILE A 318 10.06 15.55 5.47
CA ILE A 318 9.22 16.65 5.94
C ILE A 318 9.60 17.96 5.24
N THR A 319 10.89 18.23 5.10
CA THR A 319 11.40 19.43 4.42
C THR A 319 11.02 19.43 2.93
N ALA A 320 11.08 18.27 2.28
CA ALA A 320 10.83 18.15 0.85
C ALA A 320 9.34 18.19 0.46
N VAL A 321 8.46 17.56 1.25
CA VAL A 321 7.04 17.35 0.84
C VAL A 321 6.01 17.71 1.92
N GLY A 322 6.45 18.28 3.04
CA GLY A 322 5.60 18.56 4.20
C GLY A 322 5.24 17.30 4.99
N THR A 323 4.45 17.49 6.04
CA THR A 323 4.17 16.43 7.02
C THR A 323 3.12 15.42 6.57
N ASN A 324 2.28 15.77 5.59
CA ASN A 324 1.19 14.92 5.10
C ASN A 324 1.61 13.92 4.01
N ASN A 325 2.82 14.05 3.47
CA ASN A 325 3.31 13.24 2.34
C ASN A 325 4.60 12.47 2.67
N ILE A 326 4.97 12.37 3.95
CA ILE A 326 6.21 11.74 4.39
C ILE A 326 6.30 10.31 3.84
N ILE A 327 5.22 9.52 3.91
CA ILE A 327 5.24 8.13 3.43
C ILE A 327 5.53 8.03 1.93
N LYS A 328 4.98 8.97 1.13
CA LYS A 328 5.17 9.04 -0.31
C LYS A 328 6.62 9.40 -0.62
N CYS A 329 7.23 10.30 0.14
CA CYS A 329 8.65 10.61 0.06
C CYS A 329 9.54 9.42 0.44
N LEU A 330 9.25 8.74 1.57
CA LEU A 330 10.00 7.56 2.02
C LEU A 330 10.02 6.45 0.95
N ARG A 331 8.84 6.13 0.39
CA ARG A 331 8.75 5.19 -0.74
C ARG A 331 9.49 5.73 -1.97
N SER A 332 9.52 7.05 -2.17
CA SER A 332 10.18 7.66 -3.32
C SER A 332 11.68 7.71 -3.31
N ASN A 333 12.25 7.75 -2.12
CA ASN A 333 13.68 7.65 -1.94
C ASN A 333 14.12 6.20 -1.67
N GLY A 334 13.21 5.22 -1.82
CA GLY A 334 13.51 3.80 -1.65
C GLY A 334 13.68 3.34 -0.19
N HIS A 335 13.34 4.17 0.79
CA HIS A 335 13.40 3.81 2.22
C HIS A 335 12.24 2.92 2.67
N LEU A 336 11.18 2.83 1.87
CA LEU A 336 10.08 1.90 2.08
C LEU A 336 9.74 1.16 0.78
N PRO A 337 9.32 -0.11 0.87
CA PRO A 337 8.85 -0.83 -0.29
C PRO A 337 7.67 -0.15 -0.96
N ARG A 338 7.72 -0.17 -2.30
CA ARG A 338 6.61 0.23 -3.19
C ARG A 338 5.82 -0.98 -3.69
N VAL A 339 6.15 -2.17 -3.21
CA VAL A 339 5.46 -3.38 -3.61
C VAL A 339 4.03 -3.30 -3.13
N PHE A 340 3.12 -3.18 -4.09
CA PHE A 340 1.71 -3.16 -3.82
C PHE A 340 1.22 -4.58 -3.54
N SER A 341 0.61 -4.79 -2.38
CA SER A 341 0.22 -6.11 -1.87
C SER A 341 -1.21 -6.08 -1.32
N LYS A 342 -1.82 -7.26 -1.11
CA LYS A 342 -3.14 -7.41 -0.49
C LYS A 342 -3.25 -6.64 0.83
N TYR A 343 -2.17 -6.65 1.59
CA TYR A 343 -2.08 -6.00 2.88
C TYR A 343 -2.23 -4.48 2.80
N HIS A 344 -1.78 -3.87 1.70
CA HIS A 344 -1.99 -2.45 1.46
C HIS A 344 -3.45 -2.15 1.12
N ILE A 345 -4.10 -2.99 0.32
CA ILE A 345 -5.53 -2.88 0.00
C ILE A 345 -6.37 -3.01 1.27
N MET A 346 -6.11 -4.04 2.07
CA MET A 346 -6.81 -4.27 3.34
C MET A 346 -6.68 -3.06 4.27
N ALA A 347 -5.44 -2.60 4.50
CA ALA A 347 -5.20 -1.45 5.37
C ALA A 347 -5.87 -0.18 4.86
N CYS A 348 -5.84 0.09 3.55
CA CYS A 348 -6.54 1.24 2.98
C CYS A 348 -8.07 1.09 3.03
N SER A 349 -8.60 -0.09 2.77
CA SER A 349 -10.03 -0.38 2.86
C SER A 349 -10.57 -0.18 4.27
N GLU A 350 -9.81 -0.62 5.27
CA GLU A 350 -10.11 -0.40 6.68
C GLU A 350 -10.07 1.09 7.03
N LEU A 351 -9.05 1.82 6.55
CA LEU A 351 -8.86 3.24 6.86
C LEU A 351 -9.92 4.16 6.28
N VAL A 352 -10.15 4.07 4.97
CA VAL A 352 -10.93 5.06 4.21
C VAL A 352 -12.22 4.48 3.63
N GLY A 353 -12.49 3.20 3.88
CA GLY A 353 -13.57 2.46 3.24
C GLY A 353 -13.22 2.00 1.82
N GLU A 354 -13.97 1.04 1.32
CA GLU A 354 -13.71 0.40 0.02
C GLU A 354 -13.79 1.36 -1.18
N ASN A 355 -14.60 2.42 -1.07
CA ASN A 355 -14.82 3.40 -2.15
C ASN A 355 -13.61 4.32 -2.39
N ASN A 356 -12.71 4.45 -1.41
CA ASN A 356 -11.58 5.39 -1.46
C ASN A 356 -10.23 4.67 -1.42
N VAL A 357 -10.21 3.34 -1.61
CA VAL A 357 -8.98 2.55 -1.54
C VAL A 357 -7.92 3.07 -2.49
N SER A 358 -8.27 3.38 -3.74
CA SER A 358 -7.28 3.90 -4.70
C SER A 358 -6.69 5.23 -4.27
N GLU A 359 -7.50 6.16 -3.76
CA GLU A 359 -7.00 7.44 -3.25
C GLU A 359 -6.06 7.23 -2.07
N CYS A 360 -6.43 6.36 -1.11
CA CYS A 360 -5.56 6.01 0.00
C CYS A 360 -4.24 5.42 -0.49
N LEU A 361 -4.26 4.49 -1.44
CA LEU A 361 -3.05 3.90 -2.01
C LEU A 361 -2.19 4.94 -2.74
N GLY A 362 -2.82 5.88 -3.45
CA GLY A 362 -2.15 6.99 -4.14
C GLY A 362 -1.50 7.98 -3.18
N ASN A 363 -2.20 8.39 -2.13
CA ASN A 363 -1.69 9.25 -1.06
C ASN A 363 -0.55 8.58 -0.30
N ASN A 364 -0.57 7.25 -0.23
CA ASN A 364 0.52 6.45 0.31
C ASN A 364 1.67 6.23 -0.67
N GLY A 365 1.60 6.70 -1.91
CA GLY A 365 2.68 6.54 -2.90
C GLY A 365 2.83 5.11 -3.44
N LEU A 366 1.78 4.30 -3.32
CA LEU A 366 1.69 2.93 -3.85
C LEU A 366 1.12 2.91 -5.27
N LEU A 367 0.20 3.83 -5.58
CA LEU A 367 -0.27 4.01 -6.96
C LEU A 367 0.68 4.95 -7.71
N GLN A 368 1.10 4.50 -8.88
CA GLN A 368 1.97 5.27 -9.75
C GLN A 368 1.16 5.88 -10.87
N TYR A 369 1.38 7.16 -11.12
CA TYR A 369 0.99 7.84 -12.34
C TYR A 369 2.12 7.65 -13.35
N ALA A 370 1.82 7.08 -14.52
CA ALA A 370 2.81 7.03 -15.60
C ALA A 370 3.02 8.45 -16.12
N THR A 371 4.00 9.18 -15.59
CA THR A 371 4.37 10.51 -16.13
C THR A 371 5.03 10.33 -17.49
N SER A 372 4.23 10.21 -18.55
CA SER A 372 4.70 10.51 -19.90
C SER A 372 4.53 12.01 -20.12
N THR A 373 5.51 12.65 -20.74
CA THR A 373 5.50 14.09 -21.01
C THR A 373 4.43 14.53 -22.01
N ASN A 374 3.72 13.59 -22.67
CA ASN A 374 2.81 13.87 -23.79
C ASN A 374 1.43 13.18 -23.71
N VAL A 375 1.13 12.38 -22.69
CA VAL A 375 -0.18 11.74 -22.48
C VAL A 375 -0.53 11.85 -21.01
N ALA A 376 -1.77 12.27 -20.70
CA ALA A 376 -2.28 12.39 -19.34
C ALA A 376 -1.88 11.15 -18.53
N ALA A 377 -1.18 11.37 -17.42
CA ALA A 377 -0.61 10.30 -16.63
C ALA A 377 -1.73 9.49 -15.98
N GLU A 378 -2.18 8.42 -16.62
CA GLU A 378 -3.14 7.52 -15.99
C GLU A 378 -2.43 6.70 -14.91
N PRO A 379 -3.07 6.51 -13.74
CA PRO A 379 -2.54 5.63 -12.73
C PRO A 379 -2.54 4.20 -13.26
N ILE A 380 -1.46 3.45 -13.01
CA ILE A 380 -1.36 2.03 -13.39
C ILE A 380 -2.50 1.19 -12.79
N PHE A 381 -3.13 1.68 -11.71
CA PHE A 381 -4.30 1.08 -11.08
C PHE A 381 -5.24 2.19 -10.60
N SER A 382 -6.50 2.15 -11.00
CA SER A 382 -7.52 3.16 -10.70
C SER A 382 -8.59 2.66 -9.72
N GLN A 383 -9.46 3.55 -9.22
CA GLN A 383 -10.65 3.12 -8.46
C GLN A 383 -11.58 2.24 -9.31
N LEU A 384 -11.63 2.48 -10.63
CA LEU A 384 -12.41 1.67 -11.56
C LEU A 384 -11.85 0.25 -11.64
N ASP A 385 -10.52 0.09 -11.68
CA ASP A 385 -9.87 -1.22 -11.63
C ASP A 385 -10.17 -1.93 -10.30
N PHE A 386 -10.09 -1.21 -9.18
CA PHE A 386 -10.46 -1.74 -7.87
C PHE A 386 -11.90 -2.24 -7.87
N ASN A 387 -12.85 -1.39 -8.26
CA ASN A 387 -14.28 -1.70 -8.27
C ASN A 387 -14.59 -2.87 -9.22
N SER A 388 -14.06 -2.84 -10.45
CA SER A 388 -14.28 -3.90 -11.44
C SER A 388 -13.69 -5.25 -11.00
N CYS A 389 -12.60 -5.24 -10.22
CA CYS A 389 -12.05 -6.46 -9.67
C CYS A 389 -12.81 -6.93 -8.44
N LYS A 390 -13.24 -6.00 -7.58
CA LYS A 390 -14.05 -6.28 -6.40
C LYS A 390 -15.40 -6.91 -6.76
N GLU A 391 -16.06 -6.42 -7.81
CA GLU A 391 -17.28 -7.01 -8.34
C GLU A 391 -17.10 -8.48 -8.75
N VAL A 392 -15.92 -8.84 -9.28
CA VAL A 392 -15.62 -10.21 -9.71
C VAL A 392 -15.28 -11.12 -8.53
N VAL A 393 -14.54 -10.63 -7.54
CA VAL A 393 -13.97 -11.47 -6.46
C VAL A 393 -14.69 -11.35 -5.11
N GLY A 394 -15.66 -10.45 -4.99
CA GLY A 394 -16.52 -10.26 -3.82
C GLY A 394 -15.88 -9.53 -2.62
N THR A 395 -14.58 -9.72 -2.37
CA THR A 395 -13.87 -9.15 -1.20
C THR A 395 -12.63 -8.37 -1.57
N ALA A 396 -12.29 -7.34 -0.79
CA ALA A 396 -11.09 -6.52 -1.00
C ALA A 396 -9.79 -7.36 -1.03
N ASP A 397 -9.73 -8.44 -0.24
CA ASP A 397 -8.56 -9.32 -0.10
C ASP A 397 -8.16 -10.01 -1.41
N ASN A 398 -9.14 -10.31 -2.28
CA ASN A 398 -8.90 -10.98 -3.55
C ASN A 398 -8.71 -10.00 -4.72
N VAL A 399 -8.89 -8.69 -4.49
CA VAL A 399 -8.74 -7.67 -5.55
C VAL A 399 -7.35 -7.73 -6.15
N ILE A 400 -6.29 -7.89 -5.34
CA ILE A 400 -4.91 -7.98 -5.86
C ILE A 400 -4.72 -9.13 -6.87
N LYS A 401 -5.38 -10.28 -6.61
CA LYS A 401 -5.32 -11.45 -7.50
C LYS A 401 -5.98 -11.13 -8.83
N CYS A 402 -7.15 -10.49 -8.80
CA CYS A 402 -7.83 -10.03 -10.01
C CYS A 402 -6.99 -9.00 -10.78
N VAL A 403 -6.41 -8.02 -10.08
CA VAL A 403 -5.59 -6.95 -10.70
C VAL A 403 -4.38 -7.54 -11.41
N ARG A 404 -3.69 -8.50 -10.78
CA ARG A 404 -2.61 -9.24 -11.45
C ARG A 404 -3.12 -10.15 -12.55
N LYS A 405 -4.26 -10.82 -12.38
CA LYS A 405 -4.91 -11.66 -13.42
C LYS A 405 -5.24 -10.86 -14.67
N LYS A 406 -5.74 -9.63 -14.53
CA LYS A 406 -5.99 -8.67 -15.61
C LYS A 406 -4.72 -8.01 -16.16
N ALA A 407 -3.52 -8.41 -15.70
CA ALA A 407 -2.22 -7.87 -16.10
C ALA A 407 -2.05 -6.35 -15.88
N ILE A 408 -2.88 -5.77 -15.01
CA ILE A 408 -2.78 -4.38 -14.56
C ILE A 408 -1.49 -4.21 -13.74
N LEU A 409 -1.19 -5.20 -12.89
CA LEU A 409 0.07 -5.32 -12.17
C LEU A 409 0.91 -6.52 -12.66
N PRO A 410 2.25 -6.44 -12.58
CA PRO A 410 3.12 -7.53 -13.03
C PRO A 410 2.87 -8.81 -12.20
N LYS A 411 3.00 -9.99 -12.79
CA LYS A 411 2.89 -11.28 -12.07
C LYS A 411 4.23 -11.86 -11.65
N VAL A 412 5.33 -11.13 -11.85
CA VAL A 412 6.66 -11.65 -11.59
C VAL A 412 7.03 -11.45 -10.13
N VAL A 413 7.58 -12.50 -9.50
CA VAL A 413 8.24 -12.45 -8.20
C VAL A 413 9.63 -11.79 -8.29
N MET A 414 9.80 -10.65 -7.67
CA MET A 414 11.07 -9.91 -7.51
C MET A 414 11.63 -10.06 -6.09
N LYS A 415 12.90 -9.66 -5.90
CA LYS A 415 13.52 -9.59 -4.56
C LYS A 415 12.66 -8.80 -3.58
N GLY A 416 12.10 -7.66 -4.01
CA GLY A 416 11.25 -6.84 -3.16
C GLY A 416 9.97 -7.57 -2.73
N ASP A 417 9.36 -8.39 -3.59
CA ASP A 417 8.15 -9.14 -3.25
C ASP A 417 8.42 -10.23 -2.20
N ILE A 418 9.57 -10.91 -2.31
CA ILE A 418 10.01 -11.89 -1.31
C ILE A 418 10.25 -11.22 0.04
N LEU A 419 10.96 -10.09 0.04
CA LEU A 419 11.26 -9.36 1.27
C LEU A 419 9.98 -8.84 1.90
N ASP A 420 9.07 -8.27 1.13
CA ASP A 420 7.75 -7.85 1.61
C ASP A 420 6.98 -9.03 2.22
N CYS A 421 6.92 -10.18 1.55
CA CYS A 421 6.27 -11.37 2.09
C CYS A 421 6.96 -11.87 3.37
N LYS A 422 8.30 -11.90 3.44
CA LYS A 422 9.03 -12.20 4.68
C LYS A 422 8.62 -11.23 5.80
N THR A 423 8.57 -9.94 5.50
CA THR A 423 8.22 -8.89 6.46
C THR A 423 6.79 -9.04 6.97
N TYR A 424 5.84 -9.42 6.11
CA TYR A 424 4.42 -9.52 6.50
C TYR A 424 4.04 -10.85 7.15
N VAL A 425 4.54 -11.99 6.65
CA VAL A 425 4.10 -13.32 7.12
C VAL A 425 5.20 -14.19 7.70
N GLY A 426 6.46 -13.74 7.65
CA GLY A 426 7.65 -14.50 8.04
C GLY A 426 8.15 -15.45 6.94
N GLU A 427 9.36 -15.96 7.10
CA GLU A 427 10.06 -16.79 6.11
C GLU A 427 9.29 -18.07 5.72
N ASN A 428 8.67 -18.72 6.72
CA ASN A 428 7.93 -19.98 6.54
C ASN A 428 6.63 -19.85 5.76
N ASN A 429 6.17 -18.62 5.46
CA ASN A 429 4.87 -18.37 4.83
C ASN A 429 4.98 -17.57 3.53
N ILE A 430 6.19 -17.32 3.03
CA ILE A 430 6.42 -16.51 1.83
C ILE A 430 5.61 -17.06 0.64
N PHE A 431 5.54 -18.38 0.46
CA PHE A 431 4.77 -18.99 -0.62
C PHE A 431 3.29 -18.62 -0.56
N SER A 432 2.68 -18.78 0.62
CA SER A 432 1.27 -18.43 0.84
C SER A 432 1.02 -16.94 0.58
N CYS A 433 1.93 -16.08 1.03
CA CYS A 433 1.85 -14.65 0.75
C CYS A 433 1.97 -14.34 -0.75
N LEU A 434 2.89 -14.96 -1.49
CA LEU A 434 3.02 -14.77 -2.94
C LEU A 434 1.75 -15.24 -3.68
N LYS A 435 1.20 -16.39 -3.27
CA LYS A 435 -0.06 -16.94 -3.78
C LYS A 435 -1.21 -15.97 -3.55
N ASP A 436 -1.34 -15.47 -2.32
CA ASP A 436 -2.41 -14.56 -1.95
C ASP A 436 -2.30 -13.20 -2.63
N ASN A 437 -1.09 -12.77 -2.96
CA ASN A 437 -0.85 -11.58 -3.74
C ASN A 437 -1.02 -11.77 -5.24
N GLY A 438 -1.32 -12.98 -5.71
CA GLY A 438 -1.60 -13.27 -7.11
C GLY A 438 -0.36 -13.43 -8.00
N TYR A 439 0.85 -13.52 -7.41
CA TYR A 439 2.09 -13.74 -8.18
C TYR A 439 2.14 -15.15 -8.81
N LEU A 440 1.40 -16.10 -8.25
CA LEU A 440 1.43 -17.50 -8.67
C LEU A 440 0.24 -17.89 -9.55
N THR A 441 -0.39 -16.90 -10.20
CA THR A 441 -1.68 -17.08 -10.86
C THR A 441 -1.57 -17.42 -12.35
N ASN A 442 -1.69 -18.72 -12.66
CA ASN A 442 -1.73 -19.41 -13.96
C ASN A 442 -0.33 -19.55 -14.61
N GLY A 443 0.30 -20.73 -14.73
CA GLY A 443 -0.20 -22.12 -14.82
C GLY A 443 -0.05 -23.03 -13.58
N HIS A 444 -0.28 -22.51 -12.38
CA HIS A 444 -0.45 -23.29 -11.14
C HIS A 444 -1.86 -23.15 -10.51
N ASP A 445 -2.82 -22.58 -11.23
CA ASP A 445 -4.05 -22.02 -10.63
C ASP A 445 -5.33 -22.85 -10.78
N SER A 446 -5.26 -24.10 -11.21
CA SER A 446 -6.45 -24.96 -11.19
C SER A 446 -6.04 -26.41 -11.05
N ASP A 447 -6.26 -27.02 -9.88
CA ASP A 447 -6.61 -28.44 -9.66
C ASP A 447 -5.87 -29.55 -10.45
N SER A 448 -4.77 -29.22 -11.11
CA SER A 448 -3.89 -30.11 -11.83
C SER A 448 -2.55 -30.07 -11.09
N ALA A 449 -2.29 -31.13 -10.35
CA ALA A 449 -1.12 -31.39 -9.55
C ALA A 449 0.18 -31.47 -10.38
N ASN A 450 0.58 -30.38 -11.02
CA ASN A 450 2.00 -30.13 -11.27
C ASN A 450 2.48 -29.23 -10.14
N ASP A 451 3.13 -29.88 -9.18
CA ASP A 451 3.44 -29.50 -7.79
C ASP A 451 4.80 -28.80 -7.59
N ASP A 452 5.42 -28.25 -8.63
CA ASP A 452 6.86 -27.95 -8.57
C ASP A 452 7.23 -26.69 -7.78
N PHE A 453 6.32 -25.73 -7.59
CA PHE A 453 6.56 -24.54 -6.78
C PHE A 453 5.80 -24.62 -5.44
N THR A 454 6.56 -24.79 -4.36
CA THR A 454 6.06 -24.93 -2.99
C THR A 454 6.88 -24.08 -2.01
N GLN A 455 6.42 -24.01 -0.75
CA GLN A 455 7.23 -23.44 0.33
C GLN A 455 8.56 -24.19 0.52
N ALA A 456 8.66 -25.48 0.19
CA ALA A 456 9.91 -26.22 0.28
C ALA A 456 10.97 -25.65 -0.67
N ASN A 457 10.60 -25.31 -1.91
CA ASN A 457 11.54 -24.68 -2.86
C ASN A 457 12.03 -23.32 -2.36
N ILE A 458 11.14 -22.51 -1.76
CA ILE A 458 11.52 -21.24 -1.13
C ILE A 458 12.49 -21.48 0.03
N ASN A 459 12.19 -22.43 0.92
CA ASN A 459 13.06 -22.75 2.04
C ASN A 459 14.44 -23.24 1.58
N THR A 460 14.49 -24.10 0.55
CA THR A 460 15.75 -24.52 -0.07
C THR A 460 16.55 -23.32 -0.59
N CYS A 461 15.90 -22.37 -1.26
CA CYS A 461 16.55 -21.14 -1.70
C CYS A 461 17.03 -20.26 -0.53
N ILE A 462 16.23 -20.10 0.53
CA ILE A 462 16.64 -19.36 1.73
C ILE A 462 17.89 -20.00 2.35
N THR A 463 17.91 -21.32 2.51
CA THR A 463 19.05 -22.06 3.07
C THR A 463 20.30 -21.92 2.21
N ASN A 464 20.16 -21.99 0.88
CA ASN A 464 21.31 -22.02 -0.03
C ASN A 464 21.91 -20.64 -0.31
N VAL A 465 21.07 -19.59 -0.42
CA VAL A 465 21.52 -18.27 -0.89
C VAL A 465 21.06 -17.11 -0.02
N GLY A 466 20.33 -17.38 1.06
CA GLY A 466 19.71 -16.36 1.90
C GLY A 466 18.43 -15.77 1.27
N VAL A 467 17.56 -15.21 2.11
CA VAL A 467 16.25 -14.70 1.67
C VAL A 467 16.33 -13.63 0.59
N GLU A 468 17.38 -12.79 0.63
CA GLU A 468 17.58 -11.71 -0.33
C GLU A 468 17.83 -12.19 -1.76
N ASN A 469 18.29 -13.44 -1.93
CA ASN A 469 18.62 -14.02 -3.22
C ASN A 469 17.61 -15.10 -3.64
N VAL A 470 16.51 -15.29 -2.91
CA VAL A 470 15.49 -16.29 -3.24
C VAL A 470 14.95 -16.08 -4.65
N ALA A 471 14.58 -14.86 -5.04
CA ALA A 471 14.08 -14.59 -6.38
C ALA A 471 15.09 -15.00 -7.47
N LYS A 472 16.39 -14.79 -7.23
CA LYS A 472 17.48 -15.26 -8.10
C LYS A 472 17.57 -16.79 -8.12
N CYS A 473 17.56 -17.44 -6.95
CA CYS A 473 17.59 -18.89 -6.85
C CYS A 473 16.41 -19.57 -7.55
N LEU A 474 15.19 -19.02 -7.40
CA LEU A 474 14.00 -19.51 -8.10
C LEU A 474 14.16 -19.42 -9.63
N ARG A 475 14.80 -18.37 -10.13
CA ARG A 475 15.10 -18.23 -11.57
C ARG A 475 16.15 -19.21 -12.07
N VAL A 476 17.21 -19.43 -11.30
CA VAL A 476 18.25 -20.42 -11.64
C VAL A 476 17.68 -21.84 -11.64
N GLY A 477 16.77 -22.13 -10.70
CA GLY A 477 16.05 -23.40 -10.64
C GLY A 477 14.90 -23.54 -11.65
N SER A 478 14.73 -22.59 -12.58
CA SER A 478 13.62 -22.55 -13.56
C SER A 478 12.21 -22.55 -12.96
N LEU A 479 12.07 -22.22 -11.67
CA LEU A 479 10.79 -22.07 -10.97
C LEU A 479 10.19 -20.66 -11.13
N ALA A 480 10.99 -19.71 -11.64
CA ALA A 480 10.56 -18.38 -12.05
C ALA A 480 11.24 -18.00 -13.37
N SER A 481 10.57 -17.20 -14.21
CA SER A 481 11.13 -16.78 -15.49
C SER A 481 12.40 -15.95 -15.30
N ASN A 482 13.48 -16.37 -15.96
CA ASN A 482 14.76 -15.65 -16.01
C ASN A 482 14.92 -14.79 -17.28
N VAL A 483 13.99 -14.86 -18.22
CA VAL A 483 14.01 -14.08 -19.48
C VAL A 483 13.39 -12.70 -19.25
N MET A 484 13.92 -11.65 -19.87
CA MET A 484 13.31 -10.32 -19.78
C MET A 484 11.89 -10.30 -20.38
N LEU A 485 10.89 -9.92 -19.56
CA LEU A 485 9.48 -9.78 -19.95
C LEU A 485 9.02 -8.34 -19.72
N ASP A 486 7.93 -7.89 -20.36
CA ASP A 486 7.34 -6.57 -20.06
C ASP A 486 7.01 -6.43 -18.57
N GLN A 487 6.58 -7.54 -17.95
CA GLN A 487 6.30 -7.57 -16.52
C GLN A 487 7.56 -7.37 -15.66
N HIS A 488 8.74 -7.77 -16.14
CA HIS A 488 10.01 -7.50 -15.48
C HIS A 488 10.34 -6.01 -15.50
N LEU A 489 10.18 -5.35 -16.65
CA LEU A 489 10.38 -3.91 -16.77
C LEU A 489 9.37 -3.13 -15.97
N LYS A 490 8.08 -3.50 -16.04
CA LYS A 490 7.03 -2.91 -15.20
C LYS A 490 7.36 -3.05 -13.72
N SER A 491 7.74 -4.23 -13.26
CA SER A 491 8.10 -4.43 -11.85
C SER A 491 9.34 -3.64 -11.45
N CYS A 492 10.40 -3.66 -12.26
CA CYS A 492 11.62 -2.89 -11.99
C CYS A 492 11.39 -1.39 -11.99
N TRP A 493 10.51 -0.89 -12.86
CA TRP A 493 10.05 0.49 -12.82
C TRP A 493 9.28 0.80 -11.54
N LEU A 494 8.36 -0.10 -11.13
CA LEU A 494 7.60 0.07 -9.90
C LEU A 494 8.54 0.23 -8.68
N HIS A 495 9.65 -0.51 -8.66
CA HIS A 495 10.68 -0.40 -7.62
C HIS A 495 11.54 0.86 -7.73
N THR A 496 12.09 1.16 -8.91
CA THR A 496 13.17 2.15 -9.06
C THR A 496 12.67 3.55 -9.40
N LYS A 497 11.58 3.69 -10.17
CA LYS A 497 11.13 4.95 -10.81
C LYS A 497 12.22 5.76 -11.51
N SER A 498 13.30 5.09 -11.89
CA SER A 498 14.41 5.71 -12.58
C SER A 498 14.74 4.86 -13.77
N THR A 499 14.69 5.49 -14.95
CA THR A 499 15.02 4.81 -16.19
C THR A 499 16.46 4.31 -16.07
N THR A 500 17.37 5.16 -15.56
CA THR A 500 18.79 4.87 -15.32
C THR A 500 19.08 3.73 -14.35
N SER A 501 18.08 3.25 -13.60
CA SER A 501 18.22 2.13 -12.67
C SER A 501 17.47 0.87 -13.13
N LEU A 502 16.78 0.91 -14.27
CA LEU A 502 16.05 -0.25 -14.80
C LEU A 502 16.98 -1.41 -15.11
N LEU A 503 18.09 -1.16 -15.80
CA LEU A 503 19.06 -2.21 -16.15
C LEU A 503 19.71 -2.81 -14.90
N ALA A 504 20.09 -1.96 -13.93
CA ALA A 504 20.64 -2.40 -12.65
C ALA A 504 19.63 -3.23 -11.84
N CYS A 505 18.35 -2.84 -11.84
CA CYS A 505 17.28 -3.61 -11.20
C CYS A 505 17.11 -5.00 -11.83
N MET A 506 17.18 -5.10 -13.16
CA MET A 506 17.05 -6.38 -13.86
C MET A 506 18.26 -7.29 -13.60
N ASN A 507 19.48 -6.75 -13.73
CA ASN A 507 20.71 -7.53 -13.65
C ASN A 507 21.10 -7.88 -12.21
N THR A 508 21.20 -6.87 -11.32
CA THR A 508 21.85 -7.03 -10.01
C THR A 508 20.87 -7.48 -8.94
N ALA A 509 19.64 -6.95 -8.95
CA ALA A 509 18.66 -7.24 -7.89
C ALA A 509 17.81 -8.49 -8.17
N ASN A 510 17.67 -8.90 -9.44
CA ASN A 510 16.74 -9.95 -9.83
C ASN A 510 17.35 -11.05 -10.70
N ASN A 511 18.60 -10.92 -11.18
CA ASN A 511 19.26 -11.93 -12.01
C ASN A 511 18.41 -12.34 -13.23
N ILE A 512 17.80 -11.33 -13.85
CA ILE A 512 17.08 -11.49 -15.12
C ILE A 512 18.15 -11.47 -16.20
N ASN A 513 18.17 -12.48 -17.06
CA ASN A 513 19.05 -12.51 -18.22
C ASN A 513 18.61 -11.43 -19.20
N VAL A 514 19.15 -10.23 -19.01
CA VAL A 514 19.08 -9.17 -20.00
C VAL A 514 20.17 -9.46 -21.05
N PRO A 515 19.81 -9.57 -22.34
CA PRO A 515 20.80 -9.72 -23.40
C PRO A 515 21.90 -8.65 -23.30
N ALA A 516 23.16 -9.08 -23.42
CA ALA A 516 24.33 -8.23 -23.16
C ALA A 516 24.41 -6.99 -24.07
N ASN A 517 23.71 -7.01 -25.21
CA ASN A 517 23.59 -5.90 -26.16
C ASN A 517 22.59 -4.82 -25.70
N ILE A 518 21.76 -5.06 -24.68
CA ILE A 518 20.79 -4.07 -24.18
C ILE A 518 21.48 -3.15 -23.18
N THR A 519 21.60 -1.88 -23.56
CA THR A 519 22.17 -0.82 -22.72
C THR A 519 21.08 0.04 -22.07
N GLN A 520 21.45 0.80 -21.04
CA GLN A 520 20.55 1.74 -20.39
C GLN A 520 20.02 2.81 -21.37
N ALA A 521 20.88 3.29 -22.28
CA ALA A 521 20.49 4.26 -23.30
C ALA A 521 19.39 3.72 -24.24
N MET A 522 19.39 2.42 -24.53
CA MET A 522 18.37 1.79 -25.36
C MET A 522 17.04 1.68 -24.62
N LEU A 523 17.07 1.35 -23.33
CA LEU A 523 15.88 1.36 -22.47
C LEU A 523 15.29 2.77 -22.37
N ASP A 524 16.13 3.78 -22.14
CA ASP A 524 15.72 5.19 -22.03
C ASP A 524 15.10 5.69 -23.35
N SER A 525 15.73 5.35 -24.49
CA SER A 525 15.23 5.68 -25.82
C SER A 525 13.88 5.04 -26.11
N CYS A 526 13.73 3.75 -25.79
CA CYS A 526 12.45 3.05 -25.97
C CYS A 526 11.37 3.57 -25.03
N GLN A 527 11.69 3.84 -23.76
CA GLN A 527 10.75 4.43 -22.83
C GLN A 527 10.24 5.79 -23.30
N THR A 528 11.13 6.64 -23.81
CA THR A 528 10.76 7.96 -24.35
C THR A 528 9.86 7.83 -25.58
N ALA A 529 10.12 6.84 -26.44
CA ALA A 529 9.40 6.65 -27.69
C ALA A 529 7.99 6.06 -27.52
N VAL A 530 7.83 5.05 -26.65
CA VAL A 530 6.59 4.24 -26.60
C VAL A 530 5.98 4.11 -25.20
N GLY A 531 6.59 4.75 -24.19
CA GLY A 531 6.22 4.60 -22.80
C GLY A 531 6.60 3.24 -22.21
N LEU A 532 6.41 3.12 -20.89
CA LEU A 532 6.83 1.95 -20.13
C LEU A 532 6.19 0.61 -20.56
N PRO A 533 4.88 0.55 -20.89
CA PRO A 533 4.22 -0.71 -21.24
C PRO A 533 4.73 -1.36 -22.52
N ASN A 534 5.49 -0.63 -23.35
CA ASN A 534 5.86 -1.05 -24.70
C ASN A 534 7.39 -1.15 -24.90
N ILE A 535 8.19 -1.05 -23.84
CA ILE A 535 9.66 -1.08 -23.98
C ILE A 535 10.14 -2.39 -24.61
N VAL A 536 9.61 -3.56 -24.21
CA VAL A 536 10.00 -4.84 -24.85
C VAL A 536 9.61 -4.85 -26.32
N LYS A 537 8.41 -4.34 -26.66
CA LYS A 537 7.99 -4.21 -28.08
C LYS A 537 8.93 -3.30 -28.86
N CYS A 538 9.37 -2.18 -28.29
CA CYS A 538 10.33 -1.28 -28.92
C CYS A 538 11.71 -1.94 -29.09
N LEU A 539 12.20 -2.68 -28.08
CA LEU A 539 13.46 -3.41 -28.18
C LEU A 539 13.38 -4.52 -29.25
N ALA A 540 12.25 -5.22 -29.35
CA ALA A 540 12.02 -6.23 -30.37
C ALA A 540 11.95 -5.61 -31.78
N ALA A 541 11.25 -4.48 -31.92
CA ALA A 541 11.15 -3.74 -33.18
C ALA A 541 12.50 -3.16 -33.64
N ARG A 542 13.43 -2.94 -32.72
CA ARG A 542 14.82 -2.54 -32.99
C ARG A 542 15.79 -3.73 -33.06
N GLU A 543 15.27 -4.96 -33.10
CA GLU A 543 16.04 -6.20 -33.23
C GLU A 543 17.06 -6.42 -32.09
N HIS A 544 16.85 -5.77 -30.95
CA HIS A 544 17.72 -5.91 -29.77
C HIS A 544 17.35 -7.12 -28.92
N ILE A 545 16.14 -7.64 -29.09
CA ILE A 545 15.69 -8.94 -28.58
C ILE A 545 15.03 -9.72 -29.71
N SER A 546 15.23 -11.04 -29.72
CA SER A 546 14.51 -11.94 -30.63
C SER A 546 13.01 -11.72 -30.48
N PRO A 547 12.31 -11.34 -31.55
CA PRO A 547 10.88 -11.17 -31.46
C PRO A 547 10.23 -12.53 -31.23
N ILE A 548 9.19 -12.59 -30.41
CA ILE A 548 8.48 -13.83 -30.11
C ILE A 548 7.78 -14.33 -31.39
N PRO A 549 7.65 -15.66 -31.60
CA PRO A 549 7.01 -16.20 -32.81
C PRO A 549 5.55 -15.78 -32.85
N ASP A 550 5.09 -15.23 -33.97
CA ASP A 550 3.67 -14.95 -34.15
C ASP A 550 2.88 -16.23 -34.55
N ALA A 551 1.55 -16.13 -34.66
CA ALA A 551 0.68 -17.30 -34.80
C ALA A 551 0.85 -17.88 -36.21
N ASP A 552 1.05 -16.98 -37.18
CA ASP A 552 1.35 -17.29 -38.55
C ASP A 552 2.70 -18.01 -38.68
N LEU A 553 3.73 -17.58 -37.94
CA LEU A 553 5.01 -18.28 -37.90
C LEU A 553 4.90 -19.65 -37.25
N LEU A 554 4.15 -19.80 -36.15
CA LEU A 554 3.94 -21.10 -35.51
C LEU A 554 3.19 -22.06 -36.45
N VAL A 555 2.14 -21.58 -37.12
CA VAL A 555 1.41 -22.34 -38.14
C VAL A 555 2.35 -22.73 -39.27
N SER A 556 3.12 -21.78 -39.82
CA SER A 556 4.10 -22.02 -40.88
C SER A 556 5.16 -23.03 -40.45
N CYS A 557 5.69 -22.94 -39.23
CA CYS A 557 6.66 -23.89 -38.71
C CYS A 557 6.06 -25.29 -38.55
N ASN A 558 4.83 -25.40 -38.04
CA ASN A 558 4.16 -26.68 -37.92
C ASN A 558 3.89 -27.34 -39.27
N GLU A 559 3.46 -26.55 -40.27
CA GLU A 559 3.18 -27.04 -41.62
C GLU A 559 4.44 -27.57 -42.33
N HIS A 560 5.61 -26.97 -42.08
CA HIS A 560 6.84 -27.31 -42.81
C HIS A 560 7.79 -28.23 -42.04
N TYR A 561 7.75 -28.22 -40.71
CA TYR A 561 8.69 -28.94 -39.84
C TYR A 561 8.03 -29.93 -38.89
N SER A 562 6.69 -29.99 -38.84
CA SER A 562 5.90 -30.71 -37.82
C SER A 562 6.09 -30.17 -36.40
N ILE A 563 5.22 -30.59 -35.48
CA ILE A 563 5.32 -30.18 -34.08
C ILE A 563 6.66 -30.60 -33.46
N ASP A 564 7.20 -31.76 -33.83
CA ASP A 564 8.42 -32.37 -33.27
C ASP A 564 9.73 -31.67 -33.68
N ALA A 565 9.70 -30.82 -34.72
CA ALA A 565 10.84 -29.98 -35.10
C ALA A 565 10.50 -28.48 -35.11
N MET A 566 9.43 -28.09 -34.40
CA MET A 566 9.04 -26.70 -34.23
C MET A 566 10.14 -25.89 -33.52
N GLU A 567 10.84 -26.46 -32.53
CA GLU A 567 11.98 -25.79 -31.88
C GLU A 567 13.06 -25.40 -32.90
N VAL A 568 13.42 -26.33 -33.79
CA VAL A 568 14.42 -26.12 -34.85
C VAL A 568 13.97 -25.01 -35.81
N CYS A 569 12.70 -25.02 -36.23
CA CYS A 569 12.15 -23.98 -37.09
C CYS A 569 12.21 -22.60 -36.42
N LEU A 570 11.74 -22.50 -35.18
CA LEU A 570 11.76 -21.25 -34.43
C LEU A 570 13.20 -20.75 -34.19
N ASN A 571 14.15 -21.65 -33.96
CA ASN A 571 15.55 -21.31 -33.81
C ASN A 571 16.15 -20.78 -35.12
N ASN A 572 15.84 -21.42 -36.25
CA ASN A 572 16.28 -20.97 -37.58
C ASN A 572 15.76 -19.59 -37.96
N HIS A 573 14.57 -19.22 -37.47
CA HIS A 573 14.00 -17.88 -37.64
C HIS A 573 14.51 -16.86 -36.60
N ASN A 574 15.39 -17.25 -35.67
CA ASN A 574 15.82 -16.47 -34.51
C ASN A 574 14.63 -15.99 -33.66
N ARG A 575 13.56 -16.80 -33.58
CA ARG A 575 12.32 -16.51 -32.84
C ARG A 575 12.09 -17.44 -31.65
N LEU A 576 12.93 -18.46 -31.42
CA LEU A 576 12.77 -19.37 -30.30
C LEU A 576 12.94 -18.62 -28.96
N PRO A 577 11.88 -18.52 -28.12
CA PRO A 577 12.03 -17.92 -26.80
C PRO A 577 12.98 -18.77 -25.93
N PRO A 578 13.84 -18.18 -25.09
CA PRO A 578 14.88 -18.93 -24.38
C PRO A 578 14.37 -19.99 -23.38
N LEU A 579 13.10 -19.90 -22.97
CA LEU A 579 12.45 -20.87 -22.08
C LEU A 579 11.65 -21.92 -22.81
N LEU A 580 11.52 -21.81 -24.13
CA LEU A 580 10.72 -22.69 -24.95
C LEU A 580 11.63 -23.77 -25.53
N ASP A 581 11.48 -24.98 -25.06
CA ASP A 581 12.10 -26.19 -25.60
C ASP A 581 11.03 -27.07 -26.23
N GLN A 582 11.46 -28.10 -26.96
CA GLN A 582 10.58 -29.03 -27.65
C GLN A 582 9.52 -29.65 -26.72
N GLU A 583 9.87 -29.98 -25.47
CA GLU A 583 8.95 -30.55 -24.49
C GLU A 583 7.81 -29.58 -24.15
N LYS A 584 8.13 -28.31 -23.90
CA LYS A 584 7.13 -27.27 -23.59
C LYS A 584 6.26 -26.91 -24.80
N ILE A 585 6.83 -26.92 -26.00
CA ILE A 585 6.09 -26.72 -27.25
C ILE A 585 5.02 -27.82 -27.40
N VAL A 586 5.43 -29.09 -27.29
CA VAL A 586 4.54 -30.25 -27.40
C VAL A 586 3.50 -30.24 -26.28
N SER A 587 3.91 -29.92 -25.05
CA SER A 587 2.99 -29.82 -23.91
C SER A 587 1.89 -28.79 -24.15
N CYS A 588 2.22 -27.62 -24.72
CA CYS A 588 1.25 -26.59 -25.03
C CYS A 588 0.37 -26.92 -26.24
N PHE A 589 0.93 -27.58 -27.27
CA PHE A 589 0.15 -28.09 -28.40
C PHE A 589 -0.91 -29.09 -27.95
N ASN A 590 -0.52 -30.06 -27.12
CA ASN A 590 -1.43 -31.05 -26.55
C ASN A 590 -2.49 -30.40 -25.64
N ALA A 591 -2.08 -29.44 -24.78
CA ALA A 591 -3.01 -28.70 -23.91
C ALA A 591 -4.05 -27.87 -24.68
N LYS A 592 -3.80 -27.57 -25.95
CA LYS A 592 -4.72 -26.86 -26.86
C LYS A 592 -5.38 -27.78 -27.88
N GLY A 593 -5.40 -29.08 -27.63
CA GLY A 593 -6.07 -30.06 -28.50
C GLY A 593 -5.45 -30.15 -29.90
N GLY A 594 -4.17 -29.83 -30.04
CA GLY A 594 -3.45 -29.86 -31.32
C GLY A 594 -3.69 -28.63 -32.21
N VAL A 595 -4.27 -27.54 -31.69
CA VAL A 595 -4.50 -26.31 -32.44
C VAL A 595 -3.31 -25.37 -32.28
N VAL A 596 -2.48 -25.26 -33.34
CA VAL A 596 -1.25 -24.44 -33.32
C VAL A 596 -1.54 -22.95 -33.12
N ALA A 597 -2.63 -22.44 -33.70
CA ALA A 597 -3.04 -21.05 -33.58
C ALA A 597 -3.33 -20.63 -32.12
N ASP A 598 -3.65 -21.59 -31.24
CA ASP A 598 -3.93 -21.35 -29.83
C ASP A 598 -2.70 -21.52 -28.93
N MET A 599 -1.58 -22.02 -29.46
CA MET A 599 -0.33 -22.20 -28.71
C MET A 599 0.22 -20.89 -28.11
N PRO A 600 0.15 -19.71 -28.78
CA PRO A 600 0.51 -18.43 -28.16
C PRO A 600 -0.20 -18.20 -26.82
N SER A 601 -1.50 -18.48 -26.74
CA SER A 601 -2.28 -18.32 -25.51
C SER A 601 -1.83 -19.30 -24.41
N CYS A 602 -1.38 -20.50 -24.79
CA CYS A 602 -0.80 -21.47 -23.85
C CYS A 602 0.57 -21.00 -23.35
N PHE A 603 1.44 -20.55 -24.25
CA PHE A 603 2.75 -20.02 -23.91
C PHE A 603 2.63 -18.81 -22.96
N GLN A 604 1.65 -17.94 -23.18
CA GLN A 604 1.33 -16.83 -22.29
C GLN A 604 0.81 -17.32 -20.93
N ALA A 605 -0.16 -18.24 -20.93
CA ALA A 605 -0.75 -18.79 -19.72
C ALA A 605 0.26 -19.55 -18.86
N ARG A 606 1.30 -20.12 -19.47
CA ARG A 606 2.39 -20.82 -18.77
C ARG A 606 3.62 -19.93 -18.50
N GLY A 607 3.58 -18.66 -18.90
CA GLY A 607 4.66 -17.70 -18.64
C GLY A 607 5.93 -17.93 -19.49
N TYR A 608 5.86 -18.73 -20.56
CA TYR A 608 6.96 -18.88 -21.51
C TYR A 608 7.15 -17.60 -22.35
N ILE A 609 6.09 -16.81 -22.54
CA ILE A 609 6.09 -15.51 -23.25
C ILE A 609 5.19 -14.48 -22.55
N SER A 610 5.34 -13.17 -22.82
CA SER A 610 4.61 -12.08 -22.15
C SER A 610 3.12 -11.99 -22.55
N PRO A 611 2.17 -11.74 -21.61
CA PRO A 611 0.74 -11.57 -21.90
C PRO A 611 0.38 -10.33 -22.73
N THR A 612 1.16 -9.25 -22.62
CA THR A 612 0.94 -7.98 -23.35
C THR A 612 1.47 -7.98 -24.77
N PHE A 613 2.18 -9.04 -25.16
CA PHE A 613 2.84 -9.11 -26.45
C PHE A 613 1.83 -9.26 -27.60
N TRP A 614 0.76 -10.00 -27.35
CA TRP A 614 -0.36 -10.21 -28.26
C TRP A 614 -1.57 -9.56 -27.60
N GLY A 615 -1.88 -8.32 -27.96
CA GLY A 615 -3.05 -7.66 -27.43
C GLY A 615 -4.29 -8.52 -27.70
N THR A 616 -5.21 -8.56 -26.75
CA THR A 616 -6.54 -9.18 -26.85
C THR A 616 -7.47 -8.45 -27.82
N ASP A 617 -6.95 -7.52 -28.60
CA ASP A 617 -7.63 -6.88 -29.71
C ASP A 617 -7.64 -7.89 -30.86
N GLY A 618 -8.42 -8.96 -30.68
CA GLY A 618 -8.88 -9.77 -31.79
C GLY A 618 -9.41 -8.82 -32.85
N VAL A 619 -8.74 -8.81 -34.00
CA VAL A 619 -9.00 -7.93 -35.15
C VAL A 619 -8.49 -6.48 -34.97
N GLY A 620 -7.26 -6.18 -35.42
CA GLY A 620 -6.95 -4.89 -36.07
C GLY A 620 -6.44 -3.70 -35.24
N GLY A 621 -5.95 -3.87 -34.01
CA GLY A 621 -5.57 -2.75 -33.12
C GLY A 621 -4.20 -2.06 -33.35
N LEU A 622 -3.40 -2.46 -34.34
CA LEU A 622 -2.27 -1.67 -34.84
C LEU A 622 -2.37 -1.58 -36.36
N ALA A 623 -3.18 -0.65 -36.85
CA ALA A 623 -3.00 -0.03 -38.17
C ALA A 623 -1.69 0.80 -38.21
N GLY A 624 -0.59 0.19 -37.80
CA GLY A 624 0.74 0.76 -37.66
C GLY A 624 1.84 -0.19 -38.14
N THR A 625 1.51 -1.37 -38.65
CA THR A 625 2.43 -2.15 -39.51
C THR A 625 2.82 -1.37 -40.77
N ASN A 626 2.03 -0.35 -41.15
CA ASN A 626 2.46 0.62 -42.15
C ASN A 626 3.70 1.41 -41.70
N GLY A 627 3.90 1.82 -40.45
CA GLY A 627 5.01 2.72 -40.10
C GLY A 627 6.43 2.13 -40.23
N LEU A 628 6.57 0.81 -40.03
CA LEU A 628 7.87 0.11 -40.12
C LEU A 628 8.08 -0.53 -41.50
N PHE A 629 7.02 -1.04 -42.15
CA PHE A 629 7.11 -1.43 -43.56
C PHE A 629 7.32 -0.21 -44.46
N THR A 630 6.68 0.95 -44.18
CA THR A 630 6.85 2.15 -45.00
C THR A 630 8.20 2.79 -44.83
N ASN A 631 8.90 2.72 -43.68
CA ASN A 631 10.22 3.36 -43.56
C ASN A 631 11.34 2.56 -44.25
N ASN A 632 11.28 1.22 -44.19
CA ASN A 632 12.23 0.38 -44.92
C ASN A 632 11.86 0.25 -46.41
N CYS A 633 10.57 0.22 -46.74
CA CYS A 633 10.13 0.34 -48.14
C CYS A 633 10.32 1.75 -48.69
N SER A 634 10.19 2.85 -47.92
CA SER A 634 10.41 4.20 -48.44
C SER A 634 11.88 4.46 -48.70
N ASN A 635 12.80 3.89 -47.92
CA ASN A 635 14.23 4.00 -48.22
C ASN A 635 14.61 3.15 -49.44
N CYS A 636 13.97 1.99 -49.64
CA CYS A 636 14.12 1.19 -50.85
C CYS A 636 13.44 1.84 -52.09
N HIS A 637 12.25 2.40 -51.94
CA HIS A 637 11.51 3.11 -52.98
C HIS A 637 12.12 4.46 -53.32
N ASN A 638 12.66 5.22 -52.36
CA ASN A 638 13.36 6.47 -52.61
C ASN A 638 14.72 6.23 -53.27
N SER A 639 15.41 5.14 -52.93
CA SER A 639 16.61 4.69 -53.65
C SER A 639 16.32 4.43 -55.13
N VAL A 640 15.20 3.74 -55.44
CA VAL A 640 14.76 3.44 -56.81
C VAL A 640 14.18 4.67 -57.53
N ALA A 641 13.49 5.57 -56.82
CA ALA A 641 12.96 6.81 -57.39
C ALA A 641 14.04 7.86 -57.70
N ILE A 642 15.19 7.82 -57.02
CA ILE A 642 16.34 8.71 -57.27
C ILE A 642 17.24 8.20 -58.40
N THR A 643 17.24 6.89 -58.70
CA THR A 643 18.03 6.31 -59.80
C THR A 643 17.25 6.09 -61.11
N GLY A 644 15.91 6.12 -61.09
CA GLY A 644 15.08 6.03 -62.29
C GLY A 644 14.67 7.41 -62.82
N GLY A 645 15.40 7.93 -63.81
CA GLY A 645 15.06 9.17 -64.49
C GLY A 645 13.63 9.17 -65.06
N ASN A 646 12.92 10.28 -64.83
CA ASN A 646 11.72 10.78 -65.50
C ASN A 646 10.66 9.75 -65.97
N GLY A 647 9.61 9.56 -65.16
CA GLY A 647 8.25 9.43 -65.70
C GLY A 647 7.50 8.11 -65.52
N ALA A 648 8.00 7.13 -64.77
CA ALA A 648 7.25 5.89 -64.52
C ALA A 648 6.52 5.92 -63.16
N ARG A 649 5.20 6.14 -63.18
CA ARG A 649 4.34 5.83 -62.02
C ARG A 649 4.24 4.31 -61.88
N PHE A 650 4.53 3.78 -60.69
CA PHE A 650 4.22 2.40 -60.33
C PHE A 650 2.70 2.20 -60.38
N SER A 651 2.20 1.41 -61.32
CA SER A 651 0.84 0.85 -61.31
C SER A 651 0.96 -0.61 -60.87
N LEU A 652 0.20 -0.99 -59.85
CA LEU A 652 0.10 -2.36 -59.33
C LEU A 652 -0.92 -3.21 -60.10
N ASP A 653 -1.43 -2.68 -61.21
CA ASP A 653 -2.60 -3.25 -61.90
C ASP A 653 -2.22 -4.30 -62.95
N ASN A 654 -0.92 -4.55 -63.16
CA ASN A 654 -0.43 -5.53 -64.14
C ASN A 654 0.53 -6.55 -63.49
N TYR A 655 0.00 -7.75 -63.22
CA TYR A 655 0.72 -8.87 -62.59
C TYR A 655 1.94 -9.32 -63.40
N GLU A 656 1.82 -9.43 -64.73
CA GLU A 656 2.90 -9.92 -65.59
C GLU A 656 4.09 -8.95 -65.65
N GLU A 657 3.83 -7.65 -65.61
CA GLU A 657 4.88 -6.62 -65.64
C GLU A 657 5.63 -6.52 -64.30
N THR A 658 4.95 -6.81 -63.20
CA THR A 658 5.55 -6.86 -61.85
C THR A 658 6.39 -8.12 -61.67
N LYS A 659 5.90 -9.27 -62.17
CA LYS A 659 6.59 -10.57 -62.15
C LYS A 659 7.88 -10.56 -62.96
N LEU A 660 7.85 -10.01 -64.18
CA LEU A 660 9.04 -9.92 -65.06
C LEU A 660 10.17 -9.08 -64.45
N ARG A 661 9.87 -8.07 -63.63
CA ARG A 661 10.88 -7.23 -62.98
C ARG A 661 11.47 -7.86 -61.72
N ILE A 662 10.68 -8.67 -61.00
CA ILE A 662 11.16 -9.46 -59.85
C ILE A 662 12.15 -10.55 -60.31
N ASP A 663 11.92 -11.16 -61.47
CA ASP A 663 12.82 -12.20 -62.03
C ASP A 663 14.19 -11.67 -62.49
N THR A 664 14.32 -10.37 -62.79
CA THR A 664 15.59 -9.80 -63.30
C THR A 664 16.65 -9.52 -62.22
N THR A 665 16.29 -9.55 -60.94
CA THR A 665 17.25 -9.45 -59.83
C THR A 665 17.49 -10.84 -59.25
N ASN A 666 18.70 -11.35 -59.46
CA ASN A 666 19.14 -12.72 -59.22
C ASN A 666 19.20 -13.10 -57.72
N TRP A 667 18.07 -13.02 -56.99
CA TRP A 667 17.97 -13.40 -55.58
C TRP A 667 16.56 -13.89 -55.22
N SER A 668 16.45 -15.19 -54.93
CA SER A 668 15.37 -15.96 -54.22
C SER A 668 13.97 -15.32 -54.04
N ALA A 669 13.40 -14.68 -55.05
CA ALA A 669 12.10 -14.03 -54.95
C ALA A 669 10.91 -15.00 -55.05
N ASN A 670 11.13 -16.21 -55.60
CA ASN A 670 10.13 -17.26 -55.77
C ASN A 670 9.45 -17.76 -54.46
N ASN A 671 9.90 -17.27 -53.29
CA ASN A 671 9.32 -17.59 -51.99
C ASN A 671 8.90 -16.36 -51.17
N SER A 672 8.84 -15.17 -51.77
CA SER A 672 8.44 -13.97 -51.03
C SER A 672 6.95 -14.02 -50.63
N LEU A 673 6.64 -13.57 -49.42
CA LEU A 673 5.27 -13.50 -48.90
C LEU A 673 4.36 -12.62 -49.80
N LEU A 674 4.97 -11.64 -50.49
CA LEU A 674 4.31 -10.76 -51.44
C LEU A 674 3.85 -11.52 -52.68
N GLN A 675 4.71 -12.38 -53.26
CA GLN A 675 4.35 -13.23 -54.39
C GLN A 675 3.21 -14.19 -54.04
N LYS A 676 3.26 -14.83 -52.87
CA LYS A 676 2.18 -15.73 -52.41
C LYS A 676 0.84 -15.00 -52.23
N ARG A 677 0.86 -13.76 -51.72
CA ARG A 677 -0.36 -12.92 -51.63
C ARG A 677 -0.89 -12.52 -53.00
N MET A 678 -0.02 -12.18 -53.94
CA MET A 678 -0.42 -11.85 -55.31
C MET A 678 -1.02 -13.07 -56.02
N GLU A 679 -0.41 -14.25 -55.90
CA GLU A 679 -0.95 -15.51 -56.43
C GLU A 679 -2.27 -15.93 -55.79
N SER A 680 -2.48 -15.61 -54.52
CA SER A 680 -3.78 -15.85 -53.84
C SER A 680 -4.85 -14.90 -54.33
N ASN A 681 -4.54 -13.61 -54.54
CA ASN A 681 -5.49 -12.65 -55.07
C ASN A 681 -5.82 -12.93 -56.54
N GLN A 682 -4.85 -13.37 -57.33
CA GLN A 682 -5.07 -13.80 -58.72
C GLN A 682 -6.02 -14.99 -58.78
N ARG A 683 -5.78 -16.01 -57.94
CA ARG A 683 -6.67 -17.18 -57.82
C ARG A 683 -8.09 -16.82 -57.38
N ASN A 684 -8.27 -15.77 -56.60
CA ASN A 684 -9.60 -15.31 -56.21
C ASN A 684 -10.29 -14.56 -57.35
N ASN A 685 -9.55 -13.74 -58.11
CA ASN A 685 -10.09 -13.03 -59.27
C ASN A 685 -10.39 -13.95 -60.47
N ASP A 686 -9.69 -15.09 -60.60
CA ASP A 686 -9.93 -16.07 -61.66
C ASP A 686 -11.10 -17.03 -61.33
N ASN A 687 -11.63 -16.97 -60.10
CA ASN A 687 -12.75 -17.78 -59.63
C ASN A 687 -14.06 -16.98 -59.43
N ASP A 688 -14.03 -15.67 -59.72
CA ASP A 688 -15.20 -14.81 -59.94
C ASP A 688 -15.38 -14.56 -61.46
#